data_AF-A0A5E4JLJ0-F1
#
_entry.id   AF-A0A5E4JLJ0-F1
#
_cell.length_a   1.000
_cell.length_b   1.000
_cell.length_c   1.000
_cell.angle_alpha   90.00
_cell.angle_beta   90.00
_cell.angle_gamma   90.00
#
_symmetry.space_group_name_H-M   'P 1'
#
loop_
_entity.id
_entity.type
_entity.pdbx_description
1 polymer ?
#
loop_
_entity_poly.entity_id
_entity_poly.type
_entity_poly.pdbx_seq_one_letter_code
_entity_poly.pdbx_strand_id
1 'polypeptide(L)'
;MKRKRIFAIIMFILILNLFLIIGSTAEDKKNDPNKTFEEKKQQLNNMGFDVGKGGVNPDNFQLSPDKKSVTILKNGASELIDVAKIKDKLIIKIPDGAILKDATGNEYHLPKDNKELTVLNGKIISDKDITLGSESKINNVKINTKNDETVSMNQDGVINTKGKEAVLTGSDGKIIGKINGRAQIQDPGSILLKSDETGTSKFTNYKGSIFEVSSNTMIYTKESSKINSAKDFIKYNGDLLVSVTNHENQIKISANDKDYGNIVVRELPSSASVSLDLKREVNGKSFDVLFQFSEKPPIVKGNIEGLGTNIATLTRETSPNVSPFMIYNGKEISEKVGVIGNMNDFGGLSKFDNPELKKLFVESMSTKFFSSDIEGLTKVLGKNSELEGLIVDRALRTNEVNSKFENFNSLMVMARNNPEEQLKLVKAYEGVVDYNQINIIMGNVRSISNVGGYSNLDISEIAKNPGKYSQIDKELDKQIDEMKSLILDNVKIDGVPDNFNRMSDEERKQALENSKFYSAKSLKTVLDYLQGNSELQDLVAKNTKLSENNLALDEGGFRQLISLSQNPDLTKQLLSLATYKDPSSGFDTKKMSDIYSSQSFVDLTKSMDSIDRWSTAQSIYRNLDINGMGYTDSNINQVGKEIISINEDYSNRLVADSKSKVIIATNPEFSDQTKDLTQGIIKAGVKQENLVSFEGGGDSIKKILDNIENTNDGLIYFNNHGNGGYQVLGKPNPDGTISPDQEISYKQLGDSLIKSAEKNNGDLSKVTVLLDSCYSYDFAKNLYNYISENGKVEQMPVVVTSTNRGQVGFSGLAKSIGEEVESGKGITLGNINSAGKKVFSSEDMSIFVPTKKGVTAIGSSNDQDKTIKSKPSSSSTPSYIQVSQLDSSIQQELSYS
;
A
#
# COMPACT_ATOMS: atom_id res chain seq x y z
N MET A 1 25.95 -53.89 60.29
CA MET A 1 25.60 -52.64 59.56
C MET A 1 25.66 -52.76 58.03
N LYS A 2 26.65 -53.44 57.40
CA LYS A 2 26.78 -53.50 55.93
C LYS A 2 25.57 -54.12 55.17
N ARG A 3 24.91 -55.15 55.71
CA ARG A 3 23.75 -55.78 55.04
C ARG A 3 22.50 -54.90 54.94
N LYS A 4 22.25 -54.03 55.93
CA LYS A 4 21.08 -53.12 55.91
C LYS A 4 21.22 -52.00 54.86
N ARG A 5 22.45 -51.55 54.59
CA ARG A 5 22.71 -50.53 53.56
C ARG A 5 22.56 -51.08 52.13
N ILE A 6 23.00 -52.33 51.90
CA ILE A 6 22.83 -52.98 50.60
C ILE A 6 21.35 -53.21 50.29
N PHE A 7 20.56 -53.63 51.27
CA PHE A 7 19.12 -53.83 51.09
C PHE A 7 18.37 -52.52 50.76
N ALA A 8 18.72 -51.41 51.41
CA ALA A 8 18.12 -50.11 51.14
C ALA A 8 18.43 -49.59 49.72
N ILE A 9 19.65 -49.82 49.22
CA ILE A 9 20.05 -49.42 47.86
C ILE A 9 19.29 -50.24 46.81
N ILE A 10 19.12 -51.54 47.02
CA ILE A 10 18.35 -52.41 46.10
C ILE A 10 16.87 -52.00 46.07
N MET A 11 16.28 -51.69 47.23
CA MET A 11 14.90 -51.18 47.31
C MET A 11 14.72 -49.85 46.58
N PHE A 12 15.68 -48.93 46.72
CA PHE A 12 15.64 -47.64 46.03
C PHE A 12 15.70 -47.80 44.50
N ILE A 13 16.55 -48.70 43.99
CA ILE A 13 16.65 -49.00 42.56
C ILE A 13 15.36 -49.64 42.03
N LEU A 14 14.72 -50.53 42.80
CA LEU A 14 13.44 -51.14 42.41
C LEU A 14 12.30 -50.11 42.35
N ILE A 15 12.23 -49.18 43.30
CA ILE A 15 11.25 -48.09 43.30
C ILE A 15 11.47 -47.16 42.11
N LEU A 16 12.74 -46.81 41.81
CA LEU A 16 13.07 -45.96 40.66
C LEU A 16 12.66 -46.60 39.32
N ASN A 17 12.89 -47.91 39.18
CA ASN A 17 12.46 -48.66 37.99
C ASN A 17 10.92 -48.77 37.90
N LEU A 18 10.22 -48.87 39.03
CA LEU A 18 8.75 -48.89 39.04
C LEU A 18 8.16 -47.55 38.57
N PHE A 19 8.73 -46.42 38.97
CA PHE A 19 8.31 -45.09 38.49
C PHE A 19 8.58 -44.89 36.98
N LEU A 20 9.67 -45.45 36.46
CA LEU A 20 9.98 -45.42 35.02
C LEU A 20 9.00 -46.27 34.20
N ILE A 21 8.50 -47.38 34.74
CA ILE A 21 7.52 -48.26 34.07
C ILE A 21 6.10 -47.65 34.13
N ILE A 22 5.74 -46.98 35.22
CA ILE A 22 4.43 -46.33 35.35
C ILE A 22 4.36 -45.04 34.51
N GLY A 23 5.48 -44.33 34.35
CA GLY A 23 5.57 -43.15 33.48
C GLY A 23 5.41 -43.45 31.98
N SER A 24 5.79 -44.65 31.52
CA SER A 24 5.74 -45.00 30.09
C SER A 24 4.41 -45.58 29.61
N THR A 25 3.44 -45.85 30.50
CA THR A 25 2.15 -46.46 30.12
C THR A 25 0.98 -45.46 30.05
N ALA A 26 1.22 -44.17 30.34
CA ALA A 26 0.20 -43.12 30.29
C ALA A 26 0.07 -42.39 28.93
N GLU A 27 0.98 -42.63 27.97
CA GLU A 27 1.00 -41.90 26.68
C GLU A 27 0.31 -42.62 25.50
N ASP A 28 -0.03 -43.91 25.62
CA ASP A 28 -0.51 -44.70 24.47
C ASP A 28 -2.04 -44.81 24.31
N LYS A 29 -2.85 -44.02 25.03
CA LYS A 29 -4.34 -44.03 24.92
C LYS A 29 -4.94 -42.76 24.30
N LYS A 30 -4.30 -42.15 23.28
CA LYS A 30 -4.82 -40.94 22.61
C LYS A 30 -4.85 -40.93 21.07
N ASN A 31 -4.85 -42.10 20.42
CA ASN A 31 -5.12 -42.17 18.99
C ASN A 31 -6.56 -42.65 18.72
N ASP A 32 -7.55 -41.78 18.96
CA ASP A 32 -8.86 -41.94 18.34
C ASP A 32 -8.74 -41.40 16.90
N PRO A 33 -8.71 -42.27 15.86
CA PRO A 33 -8.52 -41.84 14.48
C PRO A 33 -9.61 -40.88 14.00
N ASN A 34 -10.83 -40.94 14.55
CA ASN A 34 -11.91 -40.03 14.18
C ASN A 34 -11.68 -38.62 14.73
N LYS A 35 -11.10 -38.52 15.95
CA LYS A 35 -10.75 -37.22 16.53
C LYS A 35 -9.65 -36.54 15.73
N THR A 36 -8.65 -37.31 15.29
CA THR A 36 -7.57 -36.80 14.43
C THR A 36 -8.09 -36.35 13.07
N PHE A 37 -9.11 -37.01 12.50
CA PHE A 37 -9.71 -36.63 11.22
C PHE A 37 -10.43 -35.27 11.30
N GLU A 38 -11.35 -35.08 12.27
CA GLU A 38 -12.09 -33.81 12.39
C GLU A 38 -11.17 -32.64 12.79
N GLU A 39 -10.14 -32.89 13.62
CA GLU A 39 -9.12 -31.88 13.93
C GLU A 39 -8.34 -31.46 12.67
N LYS A 40 -7.89 -32.41 11.84
CA LYS A 40 -7.23 -32.12 10.56
C LYS A 40 -8.14 -31.35 9.60
N LYS A 41 -9.41 -31.77 9.49
CA LYS A 41 -10.43 -31.10 8.68
C LYS A 41 -10.63 -29.65 9.10
N GLN A 42 -10.75 -29.37 10.40
CA GLN A 42 -10.86 -28.01 10.90
C GLN A 42 -9.59 -27.20 10.62
N GLN A 43 -8.40 -27.80 10.77
CA GLN A 43 -7.13 -27.13 10.47
C GLN A 43 -7.00 -26.76 8.98
N LEU A 44 -7.34 -27.68 8.08
CA LEU A 44 -7.35 -27.43 6.63
C LEU A 44 -8.37 -26.35 6.23
N ASN A 45 -9.59 -26.38 6.80
CA ASN A 45 -10.58 -25.32 6.60
C ASN A 45 -10.05 -23.95 7.06
N ASN A 46 -9.38 -23.89 8.22
CA ASN A 46 -8.77 -22.65 8.73
C ASN A 46 -7.63 -22.14 7.84
N MET A 47 -6.93 -23.04 7.13
CA MET A 47 -5.92 -22.69 6.12
C MET A 47 -6.52 -22.26 4.78
N GLY A 48 -7.84 -22.41 4.59
CA GLY A 48 -8.56 -22.03 3.37
C GLY A 48 -8.76 -23.16 2.37
N PHE A 49 -8.55 -24.42 2.73
CA PHE A 49 -8.96 -25.55 1.88
C PHE A 49 -10.47 -25.80 1.99
N ASP A 50 -11.09 -26.21 0.90
CA ASP A 50 -12.49 -26.67 0.93
C ASP A 50 -12.54 -28.15 1.33
N VAL A 51 -12.98 -28.43 2.56
CA VAL A 51 -12.99 -29.78 3.13
C VAL A 51 -14.43 -30.21 3.41
N GLY A 52 -14.99 -31.08 2.54
CA GLY A 52 -16.40 -31.46 2.62
C GLY A 52 -16.91 -32.24 1.41
N LYS A 53 -18.23 -32.21 1.17
CA LYS A 53 -18.87 -32.92 0.06
C LYS A 53 -18.48 -32.26 -1.27
N GLY A 54 -17.48 -32.83 -1.95
CA GLY A 54 -16.87 -32.28 -3.17
C GLY A 54 -15.59 -31.48 -2.93
N GLY A 55 -15.13 -31.39 -1.68
CA GLY A 55 -13.83 -30.83 -1.31
C GLY A 55 -12.75 -31.91 -1.17
N VAL A 56 -11.59 -31.54 -0.64
CA VAL A 56 -10.45 -32.43 -0.48
C VAL A 56 -10.59 -33.33 0.75
N ASN A 57 -10.08 -34.57 0.69
CA ASN A 57 -10.11 -35.48 1.84
C ASN A 57 -8.97 -35.16 2.83
N PRO A 58 -9.23 -34.86 4.13
CA PRO A 58 -8.21 -34.58 5.13
C PRO A 58 -7.08 -35.60 5.24
N ASP A 59 -7.38 -36.89 5.02
CA ASP A 59 -6.39 -37.97 5.11
C ASP A 59 -5.40 -37.98 3.95
N ASN A 60 -5.68 -37.21 2.90
CA ASN A 60 -4.74 -36.99 1.80
C ASN A 60 -3.72 -35.88 2.12
N PHE A 61 -3.69 -35.33 3.33
CA PHE A 61 -2.78 -34.26 3.72
C PHE A 61 -2.00 -34.59 4.99
N GLN A 62 -0.76 -34.11 5.00
CA GLN A 62 0.08 -34.05 6.19
C GLN A 62 0.45 -32.58 6.46
N LEU A 63 -0.02 -32.07 7.60
CA LEU A 63 0.20 -30.69 8.03
C LEU A 63 1.55 -30.58 8.75
N SER A 64 2.34 -29.54 8.48
CA SER A 64 3.53 -29.29 9.30
C SER A 64 3.17 -28.76 10.68
N PRO A 65 4.00 -29.02 11.71
CA PRO A 65 3.72 -28.55 13.07
C PRO A 65 3.56 -27.02 13.20
N ASP A 66 4.28 -26.26 12.37
CA ASP A 66 4.24 -24.79 12.35
C ASP A 66 3.07 -24.22 11.53
N LYS A 67 2.28 -25.08 10.88
CA LYS A 67 1.14 -24.71 10.01
C LYS A 67 1.52 -23.81 8.83
N LYS A 68 2.80 -23.71 8.48
CA LYS A 68 3.28 -22.94 7.33
C LYS A 68 3.45 -23.79 6.07
N SER A 69 3.33 -25.10 6.19
CA SER A 69 3.38 -26.00 5.05
C SER A 69 2.38 -27.16 5.16
N VAL A 70 1.95 -27.63 3.99
CA VAL A 70 1.05 -28.77 3.84
C VAL A 70 1.64 -29.71 2.81
N THR A 71 1.70 -31.00 3.10
CA THR A 71 2.12 -32.04 2.15
C THR A 71 0.90 -32.77 1.64
N ILE A 72 0.68 -32.74 0.32
CA ILE A 72 -0.32 -33.58 -0.33
C ILE A 72 0.26 -35.00 -0.43
N LEU A 73 -0.50 -35.98 0.05
CA LEU A 73 -0.12 -37.39 -0.04
C LEU A 73 -0.51 -37.96 -1.40
N LYS A 74 0.15 -39.04 -1.81
CA LYS A 74 -0.04 -39.67 -3.12
C LYS A 74 -1.51 -39.97 -3.45
N ASN A 75 -2.32 -40.34 -2.47
CA ASN A 75 -3.74 -40.63 -2.67
C ASN A 75 -4.58 -39.39 -3.02
N GLY A 76 -4.11 -38.19 -2.67
CA GLY A 76 -4.74 -36.92 -3.03
C GLY A 76 -4.22 -36.32 -4.34
N ALA A 77 -3.23 -36.93 -4.99
CA ALA A 77 -2.64 -36.37 -6.21
C ALA A 77 -3.68 -36.22 -7.34
N SER A 78 -4.59 -37.19 -7.49
CA SER A 78 -5.62 -37.15 -8.54
C SER A 78 -6.82 -36.25 -8.21
N GLU A 79 -6.88 -35.67 -7.01
CA GLU A 79 -7.97 -34.76 -6.61
C GLU A 79 -7.67 -33.34 -7.10
N LEU A 80 -8.70 -32.61 -7.53
CA LEU A 80 -8.59 -31.18 -7.81
C LEU A 80 -8.55 -30.43 -6.48
N ILE A 81 -7.40 -29.86 -6.15
CA ILE A 81 -7.19 -29.13 -4.90
C ILE A 81 -7.32 -27.63 -5.18
N ASP A 82 -8.44 -27.06 -4.75
CA ASP A 82 -8.70 -25.62 -4.85
C ASP A 82 -7.98 -24.86 -3.72
N VAL A 83 -7.01 -24.02 -4.10
CA VAL A 83 -6.22 -23.18 -3.19
C VAL A 83 -6.67 -21.71 -3.22
N ALA A 84 -7.75 -21.37 -3.93
CA ALA A 84 -8.19 -19.98 -4.13
C ALA A 84 -8.54 -19.23 -2.84
N LYS A 85 -8.97 -19.95 -1.80
CA LYS A 85 -9.41 -19.37 -0.51
C LYS A 85 -8.26 -19.23 0.52
N ILE A 86 -7.03 -19.65 0.20
CA ILE A 86 -5.87 -19.55 1.09
C ILE A 86 -5.40 -18.10 1.18
N LYS A 87 -5.53 -17.44 2.34
CA LYS A 87 -5.13 -16.04 2.51
C LYS A 87 -3.62 -15.89 2.80
N ASP A 88 -3.12 -16.69 3.73
CA ASP A 88 -1.74 -16.61 4.19
C ASP A 88 -0.73 -17.25 3.24
N LYS A 89 0.56 -16.95 3.44
CA LYS A 89 1.64 -17.64 2.73
C LYS A 89 1.71 -19.10 3.18
N LEU A 90 1.50 -20.04 2.25
CA LEU A 90 1.53 -21.47 2.52
C LEU A 90 2.45 -22.22 1.54
N ILE A 91 3.34 -23.07 2.06
CA ILE A 91 4.17 -23.95 1.21
C ILE A 91 3.44 -25.29 1.04
N ILE A 92 3.12 -25.67 -0.20
CA ILE A 92 2.49 -26.94 -0.52
C ILE A 92 3.54 -27.88 -1.08
N LYS A 93 3.77 -29.03 -0.43
CA LYS A 93 4.60 -30.12 -0.96
C LYS A 93 3.73 -31.06 -1.78
N ILE A 94 4.19 -31.39 -2.97
CA ILE A 94 3.32 -31.88 -4.04
C ILE A 94 3.82 -33.25 -4.52
N PRO A 95 2.95 -34.27 -4.57
CA PRO A 95 3.26 -35.56 -5.16
C PRO A 95 3.07 -35.51 -6.68
N ASP A 96 3.73 -36.43 -7.38
CA ASP A 96 3.55 -36.64 -8.81
C ASP A 96 2.06 -36.76 -9.19
N GLY A 97 1.62 -35.97 -10.17
CA GLY A 97 0.27 -36.01 -10.72
C GLY A 97 -0.75 -35.12 -10.02
N ALA A 98 -0.33 -34.32 -9.04
CA ALA A 98 -1.21 -33.37 -8.35
C ALA A 98 -1.92 -32.40 -9.29
N ILE A 99 -3.18 -32.08 -8.97
CA ILE A 99 -3.97 -31.08 -9.71
C ILE A 99 -4.34 -29.93 -8.76
N LEU A 100 -3.85 -28.73 -9.03
CA LEU A 100 -4.16 -27.54 -8.21
C LEU A 100 -5.01 -26.54 -9.00
N LYS A 101 -5.90 -25.82 -8.32
CA LYS A 101 -6.63 -24.68 -8.88
C LYS A 101 -6.43 -23.43 -8.03
N ASP A 102 -6.04 -22.32 -8.64
CA ASP A 102 -5.76 -21.07 -7.92
C ASP A 102 -6.91 -20.05 -8.00
N ALA A 103 -6.76 -18.91 -7.32
CA ALA A 103 -7.74 -17.82 -7.28
C ALA A 103 -7.96 -17.11 -8.62
N THR A 104 -7.09 -17.32 -9.61
CA THR A 104 -7.27 -16.81 -10.98
C THR A 104 -8.04 -17.79 -11.87
N GLY A 105 -8.35 -18.99 -11.36
CA GLY A 105 -9.01 -20.05 -12.09
C GLY A 105 -8.06 -20.91 -12.92
N ASN A 106 -6.74 -20.74 -12.78
CA ASN A 106 -5.76 -21.59 -13.45
C ASN A 106 -5.77 -22.99 -12.82
N GLU A 107 -5.73 -24.03 -13.66
CA GLU A 107 -5.63 -25.43 -13.25
C GLU A 107 -4.25 -25.98 -13.64
N TYR A 108 -3.48 -26.41 -12.65
CA TYR A 108 -2.11 -26.88 -12.78
C TYR A 108 -2.08 -28.40 -12.64
N HIS A 109 -1.86 -29.11 -13.74
CA HIS A 109 -1.64 -30.55 -13.71
C HIS A 109 -0.13 -30.79 -13.59
N LEU A 110 0.33 -31.18 -12.40
CA LEU A 110 1.74 -31.14 -12.04
C LEU A 110 2.40 -32.52 -12.23
N PRO A 111 3.35 -32.67 -13.17
CA PRO A 111 4.15 -33.87 -13.33
C PRO A 111 5.22 -33.97 -12.23
N LYS A 112 6.07 -35.00 -12.30
CA LYS A 112 6.99 -35.44 -11.23
C LYS A 112 8.02 -34.42 -10.72
N ASP A 113 8.22 -33.32 -11.43
CA ASP A 113 9.32 -32.39 -11.17
C ASP A 113 8.96 -31.28 -10.16
N ASN A 114 7.68 -31.10 -9.83
CA ASN A 114 7.23 -30.07 -8.90
C ASN A 114 7.19 -30.62 -7.47
N LYS A 115 8.25 -30.39 -6.70
CA LYS A 115 8.31 -30.88 -5.30
C LYS A 115 7.53 -29.99 -4.33
N GLU A 116 7.60 -28.68 -4.51
CA GLU A 116 7.00 -27.69 -3.61
C GLU A 116 6.55 -26.46 -4.40
N LEU A 117 5.41 -25.88 -4.06
CA LEU A 117 4.93 -24.59 -4.56
C LEU A 117 4.52 -23.71 -3.38
N THR A 118 4.59 -22.39 -3.54
CA THR A 118 4.08 -21.44 -2.54
C THR A 118 2.74 -20.90 -2.98
N VAL A 119 1.78 -20.78 -2.07
CA VAL A 119 0.50 -20.09 -2.27
C VAL A 119 0.48 -18.82 -1.41
N LEU A 120 0.00 -17.71 -1.95
CA LEU A 120 -0.21 -16.47 -1.23
C LEU A 120 -1.46 -15.77 -1.78
N ASN A 121 -2.43 -15.43 -0.93
CA ASN A 121 -3.70 -14.84 -1.33
C ASN A 121 -4.39 -15.64 -2.46
N GLY A 122 -4.35 -16.96 -2.34
CA GLY A 122 -4.95 -17.92 -3.24
C GLY A 122 -4.25 -18.08 -4.59
N LYS A 123 -3.15 -17.35 -4.83
CA LYS A 123 -2.36 -17.44 -6.06
C LYS A 123 -1.14 -18.34 -5.85
N ILE A 124 -0.85 -19.18 -6.82
CA ILE A 124 0.38 -19.98 -6.83
C ILE A 124 1.53 -19.07 -7.25
N ILE A 125 2.50 -18.90 -6.36
CA ILE A 125 3.76 -18.18 -6.58
C ILE A 125 4.92 -19.17 -6.47
N SER A 126 5.85 -19.09 -7.41
CA SER A 126 7.01 -19.99 -7.44
C SER A 126 8.25 -19.21 -7.81
N ASP A 127 9.29 -19.32 -7.00
CA ASP A 127 10.64 -18.83 -7.28
C ASP A 127 11.33 -19.64 -8.39
N LYS A 128 10.78 -20.82 -8.69
CA LYS A 128 11.21 -21.72 -9.76
C LYS A 128 10.15 -21.86 -10.83
N ASP A 129 10.59 -22.25 -12.02
CA ASP A 129 9.73 -22.67 -13.10
C ASP A 129 8.81 -23.84 -12.68
N ILE A 130 7.50 -23.64 -12.77
CA ILE A 130 6.47 -24.65 -12.52
C ILE A 130 6.38 -25.54 -13.74
N THR A 131 6.60 -26.84 -13.58
CA THR A 131 6.43 -27.79 -14.67
C THR A 131 4.94 -28.10 -14.85
N LEU A 132 4.40 -27.98 -16.06
CA LEU A 132 2.99 -28.20 -16.40
C LEU A 132 2.85 -29.46 -17.27
N GLY A 133 1.85 -30.26 -16.97
CA GLY A 133 1.40 -31.41 -17.75
C GLY A 133 0.38 -31.03 -18.82
N SER A 134 0.07 -31.99 -19.69
CA SER A 134 -0.77 -31.85 -20.91
C SER A 134 -2.23 -31.48 -20.68
N GLU A 135 -2.69 -31.50 -19.44
CA GLU A 135 -4.07 -31.16 -19.06
C GLU A 135 -4.17 -29.81 -18.33
N SER A 136 -3.05 -29.11 -18.14
CA SER A 136 -3.05 -27.81 -17.45
C SER A 136 -3.86 -26.76 -18.23
N LYS A 137 -4.61 -25.92 -17.50
CA LYS A 137 -5.37 -24.80 -18.05
C LYS A 137 -4.88 -23.49 -17.46
N ILE A 138 -4.39 -22.61 -18.32
CA ILE A 138 -3.94 -21.26 -17.93
C ILE A 138 -4.87 -20.25 -18.62
N ASN A 139 -5.54 -19.39 -17.84
CA ASN A 139 -6.52 -18.42 -18.32
C ASN A 139 -7.59 -19.04 -19.24
N ASN A 140 -8.15 -20.18 -18.83
CA ASN A 140 -9.12 -20.98 -19.59
C ASN A 140 -8.61 -21.56 -20.93
N VAL A 141 -7.29 -21.55 -21.16
CA VAL A 141 -6.66 -22.22 -22.31
C VAL A 141 -5.97 -23.48 -21.84
N LYS A 142 -6.39 -24.62 -22.38
CA LYS A 142 -5.76 -25.91 -22.16
C LYS A 142 -4.46 -26.01 -22.96
N ILE A 143 -3.39 -26.48 -22.30
CA ILE A 143 -2.06 -26.66 -22.89
C ILE A 143 -1.81 -28.16 -23.10
N ASN A 144 -2.00 -28.65 -24.33
CA ASN A 144 -1.75 -30.05 -24.66
C ASN A 144 -0.35 -30.23 -25.24
N THR A 145 0.45 -31.10 -24.65
CA THR A 145 1.76 -31.52 -25.17
C THR A 145 1.67 -32.93 -25.76
N LYS A 146 2.59 -33.29 -26.67
CA LYS A 146 2.67 -34.66 -27.21
C LYS A 146 3.44 -35.55 -26.24
N ASN A 147 3.12 -36.85 -26.17
CA ASN A 147 3.92 -37.89 -25.49
C ASN A 147 4.31 -37.58 -24.04
N ASP A 148 3.39 -37.05 -23.24
CA ASP A 148 3.62 -36.67 -21.83
C ASP A 148 4.77 -35.67 -21.62
N GLU A 149 5.14 -34.94 -22.67
CA GLU A 149 6.14 -33.89 -22.56
C GLU A 149 5.63 -32.78 -21.64
N THR A 150 6.54 -32.13 -20.92
CA THR A 150 6.20 -31.07 -19.99
C THR A 150 6.65 -29.73 -20.54
N VAL A 151 5.89 -28.68 -20.23
CA VAL A 151 6.32 -27.29 -20.40
C VAL A 151 6.62 -26.70 -19.04
N SER A 152 7.46 -25.68 -18.94
CA SER A 152 7.61 -24.94 -17.67
C SER A 152 6.86 -23.61 -17.72
N MET A 153 6.52 -23.05 -16.57
CA MET A 153 5.91 -21.73 -16.44
C MET A 153 6.59 -20.96 -15.31
N ASN A 154 7.10 -19.77 -15.60
CA ASN A 154 7.74 -18.94 -14.59
C ASN A 154 6.71 -18.15 -13.75
N GLN A 155 7.18 -17.39 -12.76
CA GLN A 155 6.34 -16.54 -11.90
C GLN A 155 5.51 -15.47 -12.63
N ASP A 156 5.92 -15.08 -13.84
CA ASP A 156 5.21 -14.09 -14.66
C ASP A 156 4.13 -14.73 -15.54
N GLY A 157 3.90 -16.05 -15.41
CA GLY A 157 2.97 -16.80 -16.26
C GLY A 157 3.51 -17.08 -17.68
N VAL A 158 4.83 -17.02 -17.88
CA VAL A 158 5.46 -17.33 -19.18
C VAL A 158 5.70 -18.82 -19.27
N ILE A 159 4.97 -19.47 -20.17
CA ILE A 159 5.14 -20.86 -20.56
C ILE A 159 6.39 -20.97 -21.44
N ASN A 160 7.28 -21.90 -21.14
CA ASN A 160 8.44 -22.27 -21.92
C ASN A 160 8.32 -23.74 -22.34
N THR A 161 8.19 -23.99 -23.64
CA THR A 161 8.08 -25.35 -24.17
C THR A 161 9.41 -26.07 -24.34
N LYS A 162 10.54 -25.39 -24.10
CA LYS A 162 11.90 -25.94 -24.21
C LYS A 162 12.17 -26.57 -25.60
N GLY A 163 11.74 -25.87 -26.65
CA GLY A 163 11.90 -26.30 -28.05
C GLY A 163 10.84 -27.30 -28.56
N LYS A 164 9.91 -27.71 -27.69
CA LYS A 164 8.82 -28.65 -28.03
C LYS A 164 7.57 -27.91 -28.48
N GLU A 165 6.66 -28.59 -29.15
CA GLU A 165 5.38 -28.02 -29.57
C GLU A 165 4.30 -28.27 -28.51
N ALA A 166 3.61 -27.22 -28.05
CA ALA A 166 2.41 -27.34 -27.22
C ALA A 166 1.19 -26.78 -27.95
N VAL A 167 0.12 -27.56 -28.04
CA VAL A 167 -1.16 -27.19 -28.67
C VAL A 167 -2.05 -26.48 -27.65
N LEU A 168 -2.49 -25.29 -27.99
CA LEU A 168 -3.40 -24.48 -27.18
C LEU A 168 -4.85 -24.72 -27.62
N THR A 169 -5.73 -25.04 -26.67
CA THR A 169 -7.16 -25.31 -26.92
C THR A 169 -8.01 -24.43 -26.02
N GLY A 170 -8.97 -23.72 -26.60
CA GLY A 170 -9.89 -22.85 -25.87
C GLY A 170 -10.89 -23.64 -25.02
N SER A 171 -11.66 -22.92 -24.19
CA SER A 171 -12.71 -23.50 -23.36
C SER A 171 -13.84 -24.16 -24.17
N ASP A 172 -14.02 -23.78 -25.44
CA ASP A 172 -14.97 -24.38 -26.38
C ASP A 172 -14.43 -25.67 -27.05
N GLY A 173 -13.23 -26.10 -26.69
CA GLY A 173 -12.57 -27.28 -27.24
C GLY A 173 -11.92 -27.05 -28.61
N LYS A 174 -11.96 -25.84 -29.18
CA LYS A 174 -11.31 -25.55 -30.45
C LYS A 174 -9.83 -25.25 -30.25
N ILE A 175 -9.02 -25.69 -31.22
CA ILE A 175 -7.60 -25.36 -31.26
C ILE A 175 -7.47 -23.86 -31.52
N ILE A 176 -6.73 -23.17 -30.64
CA ILE A 176 -6.35 -21.76 -30.83
C ILE A 176 -5.07 -21.70 -31.69
N GLY A 177 -4.13 -22.61 -31.41
CA GLY A 177 -2.88 -22.70 -32.15
C GLY A 177 -1.86 -23.59 -31.43
N LYS A 178 -0.59 -23.38 -31.75
CA LYS A 178 0.55 -24.16 -31.28
C LYS A 178 1.68 -23.24 -30.91
N ILE A 179 2.31 -23.42 -29.76
CA ILE A 179 3.49 -22.67 -29.33
C ILE A 179 4.73 -23.57 -29.35
N ASN A 180 5.87 -22.99 -29.70
CA ASN A 180 7.20 -23.57 -29.56
C ASN A 180 8.16 -22.46 -29.11
N GLY A 181 8.71 -22.54 -27.90
CA GLY A 181 9.49 -21.48 -27.26
C GLY A 181 8.76 -20.90 -26.05
N ARG A 182 8.87 -19.59 -25.83
CA ARG A 182 8.28 -18.88 -24.69
C ARG A 182 7.03 -18.08 -25.09
N ALA A 183 5.93 -18.32 -24.38
CA ALA A 183 4.67 -17.63 -24.59
C ALA A 183 3.94 -17.40 -23.26
N GLN A 184 3.19 -16.32 -23.13
CA GLN A 184 2.31 -16.03 -22.00
C GLN A 184 0.88 -15.94 -22.52
N ILE A 185 -0.03 -16.71 -21.93
CA ILE A 185 -1.46 -16.65 -22.28
C ILE A 185 -2.08 -15.58 -21.39
N GLN A 186 -2.55 -14.47 -21.97
CA GLN A 186 -3.19 -13.40 -21.18
C GLN A 186 -4.70 -13.65 -21.03
N ASP A 187 -5.33 -14.13 -22.09
CA ASP A 187 -6.74 -14.50 -22.16
C ASP A 187 -6.92 -15.53 -23.32
N PRO A 188 -8.09 -16.18 -23.47
CA PRO A 188 -8.33 -17.17 -24.53
C PRO A 188 -8.07 -16.69 -25.97
N GLY A 189 -8.05 -15.38 -26.21
CA GLY A 189 -7.78 -14.75 -27.50
C GLY A 189 -6.56 -13.85 -27.49
N SER A 190 -5.59 -14.05 -26.58
CA SER A 190 -4.41 -13.21 -26.46
C SER A 190 -3.22 -14.02 -25.97
N ILE A 191 -2.31 -14.33 -26.91
CA ILE A 191 -1.05 -15.01 -26.65
C ILE A 191 0.07 -14.02 -26.85
N LEU A 192 0.97 -13.91 -25.87
CA LEU A 192 2.14 -13.04 -25.82
C LEU A 192 3.41 -13.88 -26.05
N LEU A 193 4.05 -13.78 -27.21
CA LEU A 193 5.36 -14.42 -27.45
C LEU A 193 6.50 -13.64 -26.82
N LYS A 194 7.47 -14.33 -26.20
CA LYS A 194 8.70 -13.71 -25.65
C LYS A 194 9.93 -14.37 -26.28
N SER A 195 10.96 -13.63 -26.69
CA SER A 195 12.24 -14.24 -27.08
C SER A 195 12.95 -14.81 -25.86
N ASP A 196 13.82 -15.79 -26.09
CA ASP A 196 14.75 -16.30 -25.07
C ASP A 196 16.20 -15.90 -25.42
N GLU A 197 17.13 -16.07 -24.48
CA GLU A 197 18.55 -15.71 -24.64
C GLU A 197 19.30 -16.63 -25.64
N THR A 198 18.68 -17.73 -26.06
CA THR A 198 19.26 -18.84 -26.82
C THR A 198 18.45 -19.25 -28.07
N GLY A 199 17.33 -18.59 -28.40
CA GLY A 199 16.29 -19.26 -29.17
C GLY A 199 15.08 -18.42 -29.58
N THR A 200 14.47 -18.92 -30.65
CA THR A 200 13.31 -18.39 -31.35
C THR A 200 12.02 -18.89 -30.71
N SER A 201 11.08 -17.99 -30.42
CA SER A 201 9.71 -18.34 -30.01
C SER A 201 8.75 -18.25 -31.17
N LYS A 202 7.98 -19.31 -31.38
CA LYS A 202 7.06 -19.49 -32.49
C LYS A 202 5.65 -19.79 -31.99
N PHE A 203 4.66 -19.07 -32.53
CA PHE A 203 3.25 -19.41 -32.45
C PHE A 203 2.75 -19.78 -33.84
N THR A 204 1.96 -20.84 -33.98
CA THR A 204 1.25 -21.18 -35.21
C THR A 204 -0.23 -21.20 -34.89
N ASN A 205 -1.02 -20.29 -35.46
CA ASN A 205 -2.46 -20.28 -35.19
C ASN A 205 -3.16 -21.52 -35.80
N TYR A 206 -4.43 -21.72 -35.48
CA TYR A 206 -5.23 -22.82 -36.01
C TYR A 206 -5.38 -22.84 -37.54
N LYS A 207 -5.10 -21.72 -38.22
CA LYS A 207 -5.12 -21.59 -39.68
C LYS A 207 -3.77 -21.90 -40.34
N GLY A 208 -2.72 -22.15 -39.55
CA GLY A 208 -1.39 -22.52 -40.04
C GLY A 208 -0.44 -21.34 -40.30
N SER A 209 -0.83 -20.13 -39.92
CA SER A 209 0.05 -18.96 -39.99
C SER A 209 0.98 -18.91 -38.79
N ILE A 210 2.23 -18.50 -39.04
CA ILE A 210 3.37 -18.62 -38.15
C ILE A 210 3.82 -17.22 -37.70
N PHE A 211 3.97 -17.04 -36.40
CA PHE A 211 4.51 -15.84 -35.78
C PHE A 211 5.76 -16.24 -35.03
N GLU A 212 6.86 -15.56 -35.30
CA GLU A 212 8.17 -15.94 -34.83
C GLU A 212 8.88 -14.71 -34.24
N VAL A 213 9.45 -14.85 -33.06
CA VAL A 213 10.21 -13.81 -32.36
C VAL A 213 11.59 -14.40 -32.06
N SER A 214 12.64 -13.81 -32.62
CA SER A 214 14.04 -14.21 -32.40
C SER A 214 14.85 -13.03 -31.87
N SER A 215 15.67 -13.29 -30.84
CA SER A 215 16.69 -12.34 -30.39
C SER A 215 17.96 -12.52 -31.24
N ASN A 216 18.50 -11.43 -31.78
CA ASN A 216 19.67 -11.49 -32.65
C ASN A 216 21.02 -11.32 -31.93
N THR A 217 21.04 -11.11 -30.62
CA THR A 217 22.30 -10.85 -29.89
C THR A 217 22.36 -11.56 -28.54
N MET A 218 23.28 -12.51 -28.41
CA MET A 218 23.84 -12.92 -27.11
C MET A 218 24.90 -11.88 -26.72
N ILE A 219 24.55 -10.88 -25.90
CA ILE A 219 25.56 -10.06 -25.21
C ILE A 219 25.45 -10.30 -23.71
N TYR A 220 26.35 -11.13 -23.19
CA TYR A 220 26.67 -11.14 -21.77
C TYR A 220 27.39 -9.83 -21.41
N THR A 221 26.68 -8.83 -20.89
CA THR A 221 27.33 -7.80 -20.06
C THR A 221 27.14 -8.17 -18.58
N LYS A 222 28.26 -8.47 -17.93
CA LYS A 222 28.35 -9.03 -16.56
C LYS A 222 27.92 -8.05 -15.45
N GLU A 223 27.49 -6.82 -15.79
CA GLU A 223 27.42 -5.69 -14.85
C GLU A 223 26.03 -5.10 -14.59
N SER A 224 24.95 -5.60 -15.21
CA SER A 224 23.60 -5.11 -14.87
C SER A 224 22.71 -6.21 -14.30
N SER A 225 22.64 -6.30 -12.97
CA SER A 225 21.70 -7.15 -12.22
C SER A 225 20.23 -6.69 -12.33
N LYS A 226 19.92 -5.78 -13.26
CA LYS A 226 18.58 -5.34 -13.61
C LYS A 226 18.42 -5.42 -15.14
N ILE A 227 18.26 -6.63 -15.65
CA ILE A 227 17.62 -6.83 -16.94
C ILE A 227 16.18 -6.35 -16.74
N ASN A 228 15.88 -5.12 -17.16
CA ASN A 228 14.50 -4.70 -17.35
C ASN A 228 13.89 -5.73 -18.30
N SER A 229 12.90 -6.50 -17.82
CA SER A 229 12.18 -7.49 -18.62
C SER A 229 11.48 -6.76 -19.78
N ALA A 230 12.19 -6.59 -20.90
CA ALA A 230 11.62 -6.00 -22.08
C ALA A 230 10.48 -6.90 -22.56
N LYS A 231 9.31 -6.30 -22.75
CA LYS A 231 8.07 -6.97 -23.14
C LYS A 231 7.96 -6.85 -24.65
N ASP A 232 8.74 -7.61 -25.39
CA ASP A 232 8.43 -7.79 -26.81
C ASP A 232 7.21 -8.68 -26.89
N PHE A 233 6.21 -8.25 -27.66
CA PHE A 233 4.95 -8.95 -27.73
C PHE A 233 4.34 -8.95 -29.11
N ILE A 234 3.87 -10.14 -29.48
CA ILE A 234 2.85 -10.32 -30.50
C ILE A 234 1.59 -10.68 -29.75
N LYS A 235 0.46 -10.01 -30.01
CA LYS A 235 -0.87 -10.37 -29.53
C LYS A 235 -1.73 -10.74 -30.74
N TYR A 236 -2.38 -11.90 -30.67
CA TYR A 236 -3.24 -12.42 -31.73
C TYR A 236 -4.68 -12.57 -31.23
N ASN A 237 -5.61 -11.76 -31.76
CA ASN A 237 -7.03 -11.74 -31.39
C ASN A 237 -7.98 -11.77 -32.60
N GLY A 238 -7.52 -12.29 -33.74
CA GLY A 238 -8.19 -12.16 -35.05
C GLY A 238 -7.51 -11.12 -35.94
N ASP A 239 -7.09 -10.00 -35.34
CA ASP A 239 -6.09 -9.10 -35.91
C ASP A 239 -4.71 -9.44 -35.31
N LEU A 240 -3.65 -8.97 -35.97
CA LEU A 240 -2.28 -9.13 -35.49
C LEU A 240 -1.76 -7.81 -34.92
N LEU A 241 -1.51 -7.79 -33.62
CA LEU A 241 -0.87 -6.67 -32.95
C LEU A 241 0.58 -7.03 -32.63
N VAL A 242 1.53 -6.24 -33.11
CA VAL A 242 2.96 -6.40 -32.86
C VAL A 242 3.47 -5.19 -32.09
N SER A 243 4.19 -5.41 -31.00
CA SER A 243 4.85 -4.36 -30.24
C SER A 243 6.22 -4.85 -29.80
N VAL A 244 7.26 -4.06 -30.04
CA VAL A 244 8.64 -4.41 -29.67
C VAL A 244 9.13 -3.34 -28.73
N THR A 245 9.61 -3.71 -27.56
CA THR A 245 10.14 -2.76 -26.57
C THR A 245 11.66 -2.90 -26.42
N ASN A 246 12.27 -3.97 -26.95
CA ASN A 246 13.71 -4.18 -26.93
C ASN A 246 14.37 -3.80 -28.26
N HIS A 247 15.52 -3.15 -28.17
CA HIS A 247 16.29 -2.58 -29.27
C HIS A 247 16.89 -3.64 -30.23
N GLU A 248 16.82 -4.94 -29.94
CA GLU A 248 17.64 -5.94 -30.66
C GLU A 248 16.86 -7.16 -31.20
N ASN A 249 15.54 -7.17 -31.08
CA ASN A 249 14.73 -8.31 -31.51
C ASN A 249 14.34 -8.22 -33.00
N GLN A 250 14.34 -9.38 -33.67
CA GLN A 250 13.72 -9.58 -34.97
C GLN A 250 12.41 -10.33 -34.81
N ILE A 251 11.34 -9.76 -35.34
CA ILE A 251 10.05 -10.45 -35.44
C ILE A 251 9.87 -10.89 -36.88
N LYS A 252 9.60 -12.16 -37.10
CA LYS A 252 9.22 -12.71 -38.39
C LYS A 252 7.77 -13.20 -38.35
N ILE A 253 6.95 -12.72 -39.27
CA ILE A 253 5.55 -13.14 -39.38
C ILE A 253 5.35 -13.78 -40.75
N SER A 254 5.08 -15.08 -40.79
CA SER A 254 4.78 -15.81 -42.02
C SER A 254 3.29 -16.17 -42.09
N ALA A 255 2.56 -15.47 -42.94
CA ALA A 255 1.12 -15.60 -43.13
C ALA A 255 0.80 -16.57 -44.28
N ASN A 256 0.35 -17.79 -44.00
CA ASN A 256 0.05 -18.77 -45.06
C ASN A 256 -1.43 -18.74 -45.50
N ASP A 257 -2.32 -18.22 -44.65
CA ASP A 257 -3.79 -18.29 -44.79
C ASP A 257 -4.43 -17.09 -45.49
N LYS A 258 -3.66 -16.01 -45.75
CA LYS A 258 -4.14 -14.74 -46.32
C LYS A 258 -5.22 -14.02 -45.49
N ASP A 259 -5.44 -14.43 -44.24
CA ASP A 259 -6.66 -14.10 -43.47
C ASP A 259 -6.36 -13.21 -42.26
N TYR A 260 -5.67 -12.10 -42.52
CA TYR A 260 -5.51 -11.02 -41.56
C TYR A 260 -6.31 -9.83 -42.08
N GLY A 261 -7.35 -9.43 -41.33
CA GLY A 261 -8.03 -8.17 -41.61
C GLY A 261 -7.03 -7.02 -41.54
N ASN A 262 -6.24 -6.98 -40.46
CA ASN A 262 -5.23 -5.95 -40.22
C ASN A 262 -3.98 -6.49 -39.48
N ILE A 263 -2.80 -5.95 -39.83
CA ILE A 263 -1.55 -6.07 -39.07
C ILE A 263 -1.19 -4.69 -38.53
N VAL A 264 -1.16 -4.56 -37.21
CA VAL A 264 -0.87 -3.30 -36.52
C VAL A 264 0.46 -3.42 -35.79
N VAL A 265 1.42 -2.55 -36.11
CA VAL A 265 2.74 -2.54 -35.47
C VAL A 265 2.88 -1.29 -34.61
N ARG A 266 3.34 -1.45 -33.36
CA ARG A 266 3.40 -0.40 -32.33
C ARG A 266 4.77 -0.28 -31.69
N GLU A 267 5.10 0.95 -31.27
CA GLU A 267 6.20 1.30 -30.36
C GLU A 267 7.59 0.71 -30.68
N LEU A 268 7.93 0.57 -31.97
CA LEU A 268 9.22 0.02 -32.36
C LEU A 268 10.39 0.93 -32.00
N PRO A 269 11.43 0.43 -31.31
CA PRO A 269 12.70 1.14 -31.18
C PRO A 269 13.42 1.22 -32.54
N SER A 270 14.32 2.19 -32.68
CA SER A 270 15.09 2.49 -33.91
C SER A 270 15.74 1.28 -34.58
N SER A 271 16.09 0.29 -33.75
CA SER A 271 16.94 -0.84 -34.09
C SER A 271 16.20 -2.18 -34.14
N ALA A 272 14.91 -2.22 -33.76
CA ALA A 272 14.07 -3.40 -33.98
C ALA A 272 13.71 -3.55 -35.46
N SER A 273 13.50 -4.78 -35.92
CA SER A 273 12.96 -5.04 -37.26
C SER A 273 11.85 -6.07 -37.20
N VAL A 274 10.72 -5.76 -37.86
CA VAL A 274 9.61 -6.71 -38.04
C VAL A 274 9.54 -7.07 -39.52
N SER A 275 9.98 -8.28 -39.84
CA SER A 275 9.86 -8.91 -41.14
C SER A 275 8.48 -9.56 -41.27
N LEU A 276 7.69 -9.15 -42.25
CA LEU A 276 6.54 -9.94 -42.69
C LEU A 276 6.97 -10.74 -43.92
N ASP A 277 6.68 -12.03 -43.94
CA ASP A 277 6.93 -12.96 -45.03
C ASP A 277 5.54 -13.42 -45.51
N LEU A 278 4.91 -12.55 -46.30
CA LEU A 278 3.55 -12.73 -46.79
C LEU A 278 3.62 -13.46 -48.14
N LYS A 279 3.61 -14.79 -48.11
CA LYS A 279 3.67 -15.59 -49.34
C LYS A 279 2.36 -15.50 -50.10
N ARG A 280 2.37 -14.73 -51.19
CA ARG A 280 1.25 -14.67 -52.13
C ARG A 280 1.65 -15.20 -53.49
N GLU A 281 0.90 -16.16 -53.99
CA GLU A 281 0.89 -16.48 -55.42
C GLU A 281 0.02 -15.47 -56.17
N VAL A 282 0.65 -14.67 -57.02
CA VAL A 282 -0.02 -13.86 -58.05
C VAL A 282 0.41 -14.43 -59.39
N ASN A 283 -0.54 -14.95 -60.17
CA ASN A 283 -0.26 -15.60 -61.46
C ASN A 283 0.79 -16.74 -61.37
N GLY A 284 0.75 -17.53 -60.28
CA GLY A 284 1.68 -18.65 -60.07
C GLY A 284 3.10 -18.26 -59.65
N LYS A 285 3.35 -17.00 -59.29
CA LYS A 285 4.64 -16.54 -58.71
C LYS A 285 4.44 -16.13 -57.26
N SER A 286 5.25 -16.70 -56.37
CA SER A 286 5.34 -16.29 -54.97
C SER A 286 6.16 -15.01 -54.85
N PHE A 287 5.65 -14.03 -54.11
CA PHE A 287 6.38 -12.81 -53.75
C PHE A 287 6.54 -12.76 -52.25
N ASP A 288 7.75 -12.49 -51.78
CA ASP A 288 8.02 -12.18 -50.37
C ASP A 288 7.93 -10.66 -50.23
N VAL A 289 6.97 -10.17 -49.43
CA VAL A 289 6.87 -8.75 -49.11
C VAL A 289 7.57 -8.48 -47.78
N LEU A 290 8.88 -8.23 -47.80
CA LEU A 290 9.64 -7.91 -46.60
C LEU A 290 9.31 -6.49 -46.15
N PHE A 291 8.79 -6.39 -44.93
CA PHE A 291 8.75 -5.14 -44.18
C PHE A 291 9.95 -5.06 -43.28
N GLN A 292 10.56 -3.89 -43.17
CA GLN A 292 11.55 -3.62 -42.13
C GLN A 292 11.22 -2.27 -41.53
N PHE A 293 10.62 -2.31 -40.35
CA PHE A 293 10.27 -1.11 -39.63
C PHE A 293 11.51 -0.52 -38.95
N SER A 294 11.59 0.81 -38.86
CA SER A 294 12.70 1.54 -38.24
C SER A 294 12.18 2.90 -37.72
N GLU A 295 13.06 3.77 -37.21
CA GLU A 295 12.72 5.19 -37.02
C GLU A 295 12.32 5.90 -38.33
N LYS A 296 12.68 5.32 -39.48
CA LYS A 296 12.25 5.77 -40.81
C LYS A 296 11.01 4.99 -41.27
N PRO A 297 10.29 5.49 -42.30
CA PRO A 297 9.24 4.72 -42.97
C PRO A 297 9.68 3.28 -43.25
N PRO A 298 8.82 2.27 -43.00
CA PRO A 298 9.16 0.87 -43.23
C PRO A 298 9.68 0.65 -44.65
N ILE A 299 10.78 -0.08 -44.77
CA ILE A 299 11.27 -0.50 -46.08
C ILE A 299 10.40 -1.65 -46.54
N VAL A 300 9.70 -1.45 -47.66
CA VAL A 300 8.89 -2.48 -48.31
C VAL A 300 9.66 -3.04 -49.51
N LYS A 301 10.01 -4.32 -49.49
CA LYS A 301 10.60 -5.01 -50.64
C LYS A 301 9.62 -6.05 -51.17
N GLY A 302 9.28 -6.01 -52.46
CA GLY A 302 8.33 -6.92 -53.10
C GLY A 302 7.16 -6.18 -53.77
N ASN A 303 6.21 -6.91 -54.35
CA ASN A 303 4.98 -6.33 -54.90
C ASN A 303 3.85 -6.33 -53.86
N ILE A 304 3.39 -5.15 -53.47
CA ILE A 304 2.28 -4.97 -52.52
C ILE A 304 0.91 -4.98 -53.18
N GLU A 305 0.82 -4.89 -54.51
CA GLU A 305 -0.45 -4.81 -55.22
C GLU A 305 -1.34 -6.02 -54.93
N GLY A 306 -2.56 -5.77 -54.44
CA GLY A 306 -3.53 -6.79 -54.07
C GLY A 306 -3.19 -7.57 -52.78
N LEU A 307 -2.31 -7.04 -51.93
CA LEU A 307 -2.13 -7.54 -50.58
C LEU A 307 -3.50 -7.63 -49.87
N GLY A 308 -3.85 -8.83 -49.39
CA GLY A 308 -5.15 -9.11 -48.75
C GLY A 308 -5.26 -8.69 -47.29
N THR A 309 -4.22 -8.04 -46.74
CA THR A 309 -4.19 -7.51 -45.38
C THR A 309 -3.83 -6.03 -45.43
N ASN A 310 -4.43 -5.24 -44.54
CA ASN A 310 -3.98 -3.87 -44.29
C ASN A 310 -2.84 -3.89 -43.27
N ILE A 311 -1.92 -2.93 -43.37
CA ILE A 311 -0.80 -2.77 -42.45
C ILE A 311 -0.75 -1.32 -41.98
N ALA A 312 -0.58 -1.09 -40.68
CA ALA A 312 -0.36 0.26 -40.16
C ALA A 312 0.63 0.31 -39.01
N THR A 313 1.37 1.41 -38.95
CA THR A 313 2.32 1.73 -37.87
C THR A 313 2.44 3.25 -37.69
N LEU A 314 2.90 3.67 -36.52
CA LEU A 314 3.37 5.03 -36.28
C LEU A 314 4.90 5.07 -36.36
N THR A 315 5.44 5.89 -37.25
CA THR A 315 6.89 6.10 -37.41
C THR A 315 7.31 7.38 -36.70
N ARG A 316 8.52 7.41 -36.12
CA ARG A 316 9.03 8.61 -35.43
C ARG A 316 10.05 9.30 -36.32
N GLU A 317 9.63 10.35 -37.03
CA GLU A 317 10.53 11.11 -37.92
C GLU A 317 11.60 11.88 -37.13
N THR A 318 11.23 12.51 -36.01
CA THR A 318 12.10 13.22 -35.04
C THR A 318 11.36 13.33 -33.72
N SER A 319 11.99 13.42 -32.54
CA SER A 319 11.22 13.75 -31.31
C SER A 319 10.80 15.22 -31.36
N PRO A 320 9.50 15.60 -31.24
CA PRO A 320 8.31 14.82 -30.83
C PRO A 320 7.36 14.40 -31.97
N ASN A 321 7.82 14.45 -33.22
CA ASN A 321 7.05 14.23 -34.44
C ASN A 321 6.87 12.75 -34.80
N VAL A 322 5.61 12.34 -34.99
CA VAL A 322 5.26 10.99 -35.51
C VAL A 322 4.49 11.09 -36.83
N SER A 323 4.68 10.13 -37.73
CA SER A 323 3.98 10.05 -39.01
C SER A 323 3.35 8.66 -39.17
N PRO A 324 2.05 8.55 -39.50
CA PRO A 324 1.48 7.27 -39.85
C PRO A 324 2.12 6.74 -41.12
N PHE A 325 2.34 5.43 -41.14
CA PHE A 325 2.63 4.69 -42.36
C PHE A 325 1.61 3.57 -42.49
N MET A 326 0.95 3.50 -43.65
CA MET A 326 -0.14 2.57 -43.89
C MET A 326 -0.04 1.93 -45.28
N ILE A 327 -0.39 0.65 -45.36
CA ILE A 327 -0.75 -0.04 -46.59
C ILE A 327 -2.19 -0.46 -46.48
N TYR A 328 -2.98 -0.05 -47.45
CA TYR A 328 -4.41 -0.33 -47.50
C TYR A 328 -4.79 -0.84 -48.88
N ASN A 329 -5.43 -2.01 -48.94
CA ASN A 329 -5.79 -2.69 -50.19
C ASN A 329 -4.61 -2.81 -51.18
N GLY A 330 -3.42 -3.12 -50.67
CA GLY A 330 -2.20 -3.28 -51.46
C GLY A 330 -1.62 -2.00 -52.06
N LYS A 331 -2.01 -0.83 -51.54
CA LYS A 331 -1.40 0.47 -51.90
C LYS A 331 -0.77 1.09 -50.67
N GLU A 332 0.47 1.55 -50.80
CA GLU A 332 1.10 2.39 -49.79
C GLU A 332 0.41 3.75 -49.79
N ILE A 333 -0.11 4.14 -48.63
CA ILE A 333 -0.70 5.45 -48.41
C ILE A 333 0.35 6.29 -47.70
N SER A 334 1.31 6.77 -48.49
CA SER A 334 2.36 7.70 -48.08
C SER A 334 1.92 9.15 -48.34
N GLU A 335 0.68 9.50 -48.04
CA GLU A 335 0.36 10.92 -48.00
C GLU A 335 1.16 11.52 -46.84
N LYS A 336 1.93 12.58 -47.10
CA LYS A 336 2.52 13.44 -46.05
C LYS A 336 1.38 14.18 -45.35
N VAL A 337 0.46 13.44 -44.77
CA VAL A 337 -0.63 13.92 -43.95
C VAL A 337 0.04 14.48 -42.71
N GLY A 338 0.37 15.78 -42.78
CA GLY A 338 1.05 16.61 -41.80
C GLY A 338 1.74 15.85 -40.67
N VAL A 339 3.07 15.82 -40.68
CA VAL A 339 3.91 15.45 -39.55
C VAL A 339 3.17 15.78 -38.26
N ILE A 340 2.76 14.78 -37.47
CA ILE A 340 2.02 14.97 -36.21
C ILE A 340 3.07 15.52 -35.25
N GLY A 341 3.30 16.81 -35.36
CA GLY A 341 4.36 17.52 -34.68
C GLY A 341 3.83 18.07 -33.39
N ASN A 342 4.35 17.52 -32.29
CA ASN A 342 3.76 17.49 -30.94
C ASN A 342 2.66 16.45 -30.76
N MET A 343 2.69 15.83 -29.57
CA MET A 343 1.70 14.88 -29.06
C MET A 343 0.24 15.40 -29.02
N ASN A 344 0.01 16.64 -29.47
CA ASN A 344 -1.26 17.37 -29.35
C ASN A 344 -1.87 17.79 -30.71
N ASP A 345 -1.24 17.50 -31.86
CA ASP A 345 -1.76 17.94 -33.16
C ASP A 345 -2.33 16.78 -33.98
N PHE A 346 -3.53 16.35 -33.61
CA PHE A 346 -4.27 15.34 -34.38
C PHE A 346 -4.76 15.85 -35.74
N GLY A 347 -4.50 17.10 -36.15
CA GLY A 347 -5.04 17.71 -37.36
C GLY A 347 -4.85 16.88 -38.65
N GLY A 348 -3.85 16.02 -38.71
CA GLY A 348 -3.65 15.05 -39.80
C GLY A 348 -4.79 14.05 -39.98
N LEU A 349 -5.40 13.55 -38.91
CA LEU A 349 -6.46 12.53 -38.94
C LEU A 349 -7.72 13.01 -39.70
N SER A 350 -8.00 14.31 -39.62
CA SER A 350 -9.14 14.94 -40.30
C SER A 350 -9.02 14.89 -41.83
N LYS A 351 -7.80 14.70 -42.36
CA LYS A 351 -7.50 14.66 -43.80
C LYS A 351 -7.72 13.29 -44.43
N PHE A 352 -7.90 12.22 -43.65
CA PHE A 352 -8.32 10.94 -44.20
C PHE A 352 -9.82 11.00 -44.48
N ASP A 353 -10.27 10.91 -45.72
CA ASP A 353 -11.72 10.83 -46.01
C ASP A 353 -12.27 9.41 -45.85
N ASN A 354 -11.39 8.40 -45.85
CA ASN A 354 -11.76 7.00 -45.76
C ASN A 354 -11.92 6.54 -44.28
N PRO A 355 -13.13 6.09 -43.85
CA PRO A 355 -13.38 5.62 -42.50
C PRO A 355 -12.51 4.44 -42.05
N GLU A 356 -12.20 3.50 -42.95
CA GLU A 356 -11.36 2.34 -42.65
C GLU A 356 -9.91 2.74 -42.37
N LEU A 357 -9.40 3.81 -43.01
CA LEU A 357 -8.08 4.36 -42.71
C LEU A 357 -8.05 5.05 -41.35
N LYS A 358 -9.12 5.78 -40.99
CA LYS A 358 -9.23 6.38 -39.66
C LYS A 358 -9.27 5.31 -38.56
N LYS A 359 -10.03 4.23 -38.80
CA LYS A 359 -10.10 3.08 -37.91
C LYS A 359 -8.73 2.43 -37.72
N LEU A 360 -8.05 2.09 -38.82
CA LEU A 360 -6.72 1.49 -38.80
C LEU A 360 -5.70 2.40 -38.09
N PHE A 361 -5.79 3.71 -38.29
CA PHE A 361 -4.98 4.70 -37.58
C PHE A 361 -5.23 4.70 -36.07
N VAL A 362 -6.49 4.79 -35.63
CA VAL A 362 -6.89 4.72 -34.21
C VAL A 362 -6.43 3.40 -33.57
N GLU A 363 -6.46 2.30 -34.31
CA GLU A 363 -5.96 0.99 -33.88
C GLU A 363 -4.42 0.95 -33.77
N SER A 364 -3.69 1.74 -34.56
CA SER A 364 -2.22 1.83 -34.49
C SER A 364 -1.68 2.72 -33.37
N MET A 365 -2.48 3.64 -32.82
CA MET A 365 -2.07 4.49 -31.68
C MET A 365 -1.60 3.65 -30.49
N SER A 366 -0.75 4.20 -29.63
CA SER A 366 -0.40 3.56 -28.34
C SER A 366 -1.31 4.03 -27.21
N THR A 367 -1.41 3.26 -26.13
CA THR A 367 -2.23 3.60 -24.93
C THR A 367 -1.82 4.93 -24.31
N LYS A 368 -0.52 5.23 -24.29
CA LYS A 368 -0.01 6.49 -23.74
C LYS A 368 -0.59 7.73 -24.43
N PHE A 369 -0.91 7.64 -25.72
CA PHE A 369 -1.53 8.74 -26.49
C PHE A 369 -2.95 9.08 -26.01
N PHE A 370 -3.68 8.13 -25.43
CA PHE A 370 -5.03 8.39 -24.92
C PHE A 370 -5.01 9.18 -23.62
N SER A 371 -3.97 9.08 -22.79
CA SER A 371 -3.97 9.75 -21.48
C SER A 371 -3.64 11.25 -21.54
N SER A 372 -3.05 11.75 -22.63
CA SER A 372 -2.49 13.10 -22.68
C SER A 372 -3.31 14.13 -23.46
N ASP A 373 -4.12 13.73 -24.45
CA ASP A 373 -4.88 14.70 -25.28
C ASP A 373 -6.16 14.11 -25.90
N ILE A 374 -7.09 13.73 -25.03
CA ILE A 374 -8.43 13.25 -25.43
C ILE A 374 -9.23 14.36 -26.13
N GLU A 375 -9.04 15.61 -25.73
CA GLU A 375 -9.76 16.74 -26.30
C GLU A 375 -9.36 16.98 -27.77
N GLY A 376 -8.06 16.85 -28.11
CA GLY A 376 -7.56 16.91 -29.47
C GLY A 376 -8.13 15.81 -30.38
N LEU A 377 -8.17 14.56 -29.88
CA LEU A 377 -8.82 13.44 -30.58
C LEU A 377 -10.30 13.74 -30.86
N THR A 378 -11.03 14.26 -29.87
CA THR A 378 -12.46 14.59 -30.00
C THR A 378 -12.71 15.64 -31.08
N LYS A 379 -11.84 16.65 -31.20
CA LYS A 379 -11.96 17.72 -32.21
C LYS A 379 -11.74 17.21 -33.63
N VAL A 380 -10.86 16.23 -33.79
CA VAL A 380 -10.40 15.78 -35.12
C VAL A 380 -11.24 14.66 -35.70
N LEU A 381 -11.76 13.76 -34.87
CA LEU A 381 -12.57 12.64 -35.34
C LEU A 381 -13.93 13.08 -35.91
N GLY A 382 -14.35 14.31 -35.60
CA GLY A 382 -15.67 14.82 -35.94
C GLY A 382 -16.77 14.02 -35.23
N LYS A 383 -18.03 14.23 -35.61
CA LYS A 383 -19.19 13.47 -35.09
C LYS A 383 -19.28 12.06 -35.70
N ASN A 384 -18.16 11.34 -35.85
CA ASN A 384 -18.17 9.98 -36.40
C ASN A 384 -18.37 8.95 -35.26
N SER A 385 -19.61 8.50 -35.10
CA SER A 385 -20.03 7.58 -34.03
C SER A 385 -19.31 6.22 -34.05
N GLU A 386 -18.86 5.75 -35.21
CA GLU A 386 -18.12 4.47 -35.34
C GLU A 386 -16.72 4.58 -34.75
N LEU A 387 -16.04 5.71 -34.98
CA LEU A 387 -14.70 5.96 -34.41
C LEU A 387 -14.75 6.24 -32.90
N GLU A 388 -15.81 6.90 -32.42
CA GLU A 388 -16.07 7.06 -30.98
C GLU A 388 -16.17 5.68 -30.30
N GLY A 389 -16.93 4.74 -30.87
CA GLY A 389 -17.06 3.38 -30.33
C GLY A 389 -15.75 2.59 -30.35
N LEU A 390 -14.94 2.70 -31.41
CA LEU A 390 -13.63 2.05 -31.48
C LEU A 390 -12.66 2.55 -30.39
N ILE A 391 -12.71 3.83 -30.06
CA ILE A 391 -11.88 4.42 -29.00
C ILE A 391 -12.35 3.95 -27.63
N VAL A 392 -13.65 3.93 -27.39
CA VAL A 392 -14.23 3.43 -26.14
C VAL A 392 -13.92 1.95 -25.95
N ASP A 393 -14.23 1.11 -26.94
CA ASP A 393 -13.91 -0.33 -26.92
C ASP A 393 -12.40 -0.58 -26.73
N ARG A 394 -11.56 0.32 -27.22
CA ARG A 394 -10.12 0.26 -27.01
C ARG A 394 -9.72 0.61 -25.58
N ALA A 395 -10.19 1.75 -25.06
CA ALA A 395 -9.92 2.18 -23.69
C ALA A 395 -10.40 1.16 -22.65
N LEU A 396 -11.51 0.49 -22.95
CA LEU A 396 -12.05 -0.62 -22.18
C LEU A 396 -11.11 -1.84 -22.20
N ARG A 397 -10.66 -2.26 -23.38
CA ARG A 397 -9.72 -3.40 -23.55
C ARG A 397 -8.36 -3.17 -22.89
N THR A 398 -7.92 -1.92 -22.77
CA THR A 398 -6.65 -1.54 -22.13
C THR A 398 -6.78 -1.29 -20.63
N ASN A 399 -7.99 -1.44 -20.08
CA ASN A 399 -8.34 -1.20 -18.67
C ASN A 399 -8.05 0.25 -18.20
N GLU A 400 -7.98 1.20 -19.13
CA GLU A 400 -7.67 2.60 -18.81
C GLU A 400 -8.83 3.31 -18.11
N VAL A 401 -10.07 2.85 -18.37
CA VAL A 401 -11.31 3.32 -17.74
C VAL A 401 -11.29 3.08 -16.23
N ASN A 402 -10.77 1.92 -15.78
CA ASN A 402 -10.79 1.53 -14.36
C ASN A 402 -9.70 2.15 -13.51
N SER A 403 -8.72 2.82 -14.13
CA SER A 403 -7.52 3.27 -13.42
C SER A 403 -7.62 4.67 -12.82
N LYS A 404 -8.37 5.60 -13.45
CA LYS A 404 -8.49 7.02 -13.03
C LYS A 404 -9.79 7.66 -13.49
N PHE A 405 -10.41 8.45 -12.62
CA PHE A 405 -11.61 9.24 -12.95
C PHE A 405 -11.37 10.23 -14.10
N GLU A 406 -10.17 10.82 -14.20
CA GLU A 406 -9.82 11.78 -15.25
C GLU A 406 -9.93 11.16 -16.66
N ASN A 407 -9.51 9.90 -16.79
CA ASN A 407 -9.63 9.14 -18.03
C ASN A 407 -11.10 8.85 -18.35
N PHE A 408 -11.87 8.41 -17.35
CA PHE A 408 -13.31 8.17 -17.51
C PHE A 408 -14.06 9.43 -17.95
N ASN A 409 -13.84 10.57 -17.29
CA ASN A 409 -14.49 11.82 -17.64
C ASN A 409 -14.15 12.26 -19.07
N SER A 410 -12.89 12.14 -19.46
CA SER A 410 -12.43 12.49 -20.80
C SER A 410 -13.06 11.58 -21.87
N LEU A 411 -13.18 10.28 -21.61
CA LEU A 411 -13.88 9.33 -22.48
C LEU A 411 -15.39 9.59 -22.55
N MET A 412 -16.01 10.01 -21.44
CA MET A 412 -17.43 10.42 -21.42
C MET A 412 -17.67 11.66 -22.30
N VAL A 413 -16.72 12.60 -22.33
CA VAL A 413 -16.74 13.76 -23.23
C VAL A 413 -16.54 13.34 -24.69
N MET A 414 -15.70 12.34 -24.97
CA MET A 414 -15.56 11.79 -26.32
C MET A 414 -16.83 11.12 -26.82
N ALA A 415 -17.41 10.24 -26.00
CA ALA A 415 -18.62 9.51 -26.33
C ALA A 415 -19.90 10.39 -26.29
N ARG A 416 -19.76 11.72 -26.19
CA ARG A 416 -20.89 12.65 -26.03
C ARG A 416 -21.95 12.60 -27.13
N ASN A 417 -21.60 12.09 -28.31
CA ASN A 417 -22.55 11.93 -29.41
C ASN A 417 -23.07 10.48 -29.55
N ASN A 418 -22.63 9.55 -28.71
CA ASN A 418 -22.97 8.14 -28.78
C ASN A 418 -23.40 7.59 -27.40
N PRO A 419 -24.71 7.65 -27.07
CA PRO A 419 -25.25 7.19 -25.79
C PRO A 419 -24.94 5.72 -25.47
N GLU A 420 -24.87 4.84 -26.48
CA GLU A 420 -24.53 3.43 -26.27
C GLU A 420 -23.11 3.26 -25.73
N GLU A 421 -22.16 4.06 -26.23
CA GLU A 421 -20.77 4.03 -25.78
C GLU A 421 -20.58 4.68 -24.40
N GLN A 422 -21.33 5.74 -24.10
CA GLN A 422 -21.39 6.28 -22.73
C GLN A 422 -21.92 5.23 -21.74
N LEU A 423 -22.95 4.49 -22.14
CA LEU A 423 -23.50 3.41 -21.35
C LEU A 423 -22.47 2.30 -21.11
N LYS A 424 -21.67 1.94 -22.13
CA LYS A 424 -20.56 0.99 -21.97
C LYS A 424 -19.50 1.51 -21.01
N LEU A 425 -19.11 2.78 -21.11
CA LEU A 425 -18.14 3.41 -20.20
C LEU A 425 -18.65 3.38 -18.75
N VAL A 426 -19.90 3.76 -18.52
CA VAL A 426 -20.53 3.74 -17.19
C VAL A 426 -20.57 2.32 -16.62
N LYS A 427 -20.97 1.33 -17.44
CA LYS A 427 -21.02 -0.07 -17.01
C LYS A 427 -19.65 -0.66 -16.70
N ALA A 428 -18.62 -0.18 -17.38
CA ALA A 428 -17.27 -0.68 -17.22
C ALA A 428 -16.49 0.02 -16.11
N TYR A 429 -16.92 1.20 -15.68
CA TYR A 429 -16.25 1.95 -14.62
C TYR A 429 -16.64 1.39 -13.24
N GLU A 430 -15.72 0.65 -12.62
CA GLU A 430 -15.90 0.08 -11.27
C GLU A 430 -15.27 0.94 -10.15
N GLY A 431 -14.97 2.21 -10.45
CA GLY A 431 -14.23 3.10 -9.55
C GLY A 431 -15.08 3.78 -8.47
N VAL A 432 -14.38 4.41 -7.52
CA VAL A 432 -14.95 5.30 -6.51
C VAL A 432 -14.92 6.72 -7.06
N VAL A 433 -16.07 7.39 -7.08
CA VAL A 433 -16.16 8.82 -7.43
C VAL A 433 -16.67 9.62 -6.25
N ASP A 434 -16.25 10.87 -6.16
CA ASP A 434 -16.85 11.80 -5.20
C ASP A 434 -18.16 12.43 -5.75
N TYR A 435 -18.92 13.10 -4.87
CA TYR A 435 -20.17 13.76 -5.27
C TYR A 435 -20.01 14.81 -6.38
N ASN A 436 -18.87 15.50 -6.45
CA ASN A 436 -18.62 16.51 -7.48
C ASN A 436 -18.36 15.89 -8.84
N GLN A 437 -17.68 14.76 -8.84
CA GLN A 437 -17.46 13.95 -10.02
C GLN A 437 -18.78 13.41 -10.59
N ILE A 438 -19.75 13.06 -9.75
CA ILE A 438 -21.11 12.70 -10.22
C ILE A 438 -21.79 13.89 -10.86
N ASN A 439 -21.70 15.08 -10.25
CA ASN A 439 -22.27 16.28 -10.84
C ASN A 439 -21.66 16.61 -12.20
N ILE A 440 -20.35 16.34 -12.39
CA ILE A 440 -19.70 16.46 -13.69
C ILE A 440 -20.25 15.44 -14.68
N ILE A 441 -20.37 14.16 -14.29
CA ILE A 441 -20.95 13.11 -15.14
C ILE A 441 -22.38 13.49 -15.56
N MET A 442 -23.19 13.87 -14.58
CA MET A 442 -24.59 14.26 -14.77
C MET A 442 -24.74 15.55 -15.58
N GLY A 443 -23.83 16.50 -15.38
CA GLY A 443 -23.75 17.74 -16.16
C GLY A 443 -23.41 17.44 -17.62
N ASN A 444 -22.48 16.51 -17.87
CA ASN A 444 -22.14 16.05 -19.21
C ASN A 444 -23.36 15.38 -19.88
N VAL A 445 -24.01 14.44 -19.19
CA VAL A 445 -25.24 13.78 -19.68
C VAL A 445 -26.35 14.79 -20.01
N ARG A 446 -26.57 15.80 -19.15
CA ARG A 446 -27.58 16.85 -19.39
C ARG A 446 -27.19 17.82 -20.50
N SER A 447 -25.93 18.25 -20.58
CA SER A 447 -25.50 19.19 -21.63
C SER A 447 -25.69 18.61 -23.04
N ILE A 448 -25.61 17.28 -23.16
CA ILE A 448 -25.81 16.54 -24.41
C ILE A 448 -27.28 16.49 -24.82
N SER A 449 -28.20 16.36 -23.86
CA SER A 449 -29.65 16.40 -24.12
C SER A 449 -30.08 17.70 -24.82
N ASN A 450 -29.40 18.80 -24.50
CA ASN A 450 -29.65 20.11 -25.10
C ASN A 450 -28.98 20.30 -26.48
N VAL A 451 -27.86 19.61 -26.75
CA VAL A 451 -27.09 19.80 -27.99
C VAL A 451 -27.49 18.79 -29.09
N GLY A 452 -27.83 17.54 -28.74
CA GLY A 452 -28.15 16.48 -29.70
C GLY A 452 -29.54 16.55 -30.31
N GLY A 453 -30.53 17.05 -29.55
CA GLY A 453 -31.94 17.04 -29.96
C GLY A 453 -32.47 18.31 -30.61
N TYR A 454 -31.81 19.46 -30.43
CA TYR A 454 -32.40 20.75 -30.80
C TYR A 454 -31.48 21.71 -31.56
N SER A 455 -30.15 21.55 -31.46
CA SER A 455 -29.22 22.53 -32.03
C SER A 455 -29.17 22.58 -33.56
N ASN A 456 -29.66 21.54 -34.23
CA ASN A 456 -29.68 21.41 -35.70
C ASN A 456 -31.09 21.42 -36.31
N LEU A 457 -32.13 21.52 -35.50
CA LEU A 457 -33.51 21.48 -35.98
C LEU A 457 -34.01 22.90 -36.18
N ASP A 458 -34.52 23.17 -37.38
CA ASP A 458 -35.19 24.42 -37.67
C ASP A 458 -36.39 24.55 -36.73
N ILE A 459 -36.46 25.65 -35.99
CA ILE A 459 -37.58 25.98 -35.09
C ILE A 459 -38.92 25.87 -35.83
N SER A 460 -38.92 26.13 -37.14
CA SER A 460 -40.09 25.98 -38.01
C SER A 460 -40.56 24.51 -38.19
N GLU A 461 -39.66 23.55 -38.06
CA GLU A 461 -39.93 22.11 -38.19
C GLU A 461 -40.44 21.51 -36.87
N ILE A 462 -39.91 22.01 -35.74
CA ILE A 462 -40.39 21.68 -34.39
C ILE A 462 -41.85 22.12 -34.23
N ALA A 463 -42.16 23.33 -34.68
CA ALA A 463 -43.53 23.87 -34.63
C ALA A 463 -44.53 23.07 -35.48
N LYS A 464 -44.07 22.41 -36.56
CA LYS A 464 -44.93 21.63 -37.47
C LYS A 464 -45.22 20.22 -36.95
N ASN A 465 -44.41 19.66 -36.06
CA ASN A 465 -44.55 18.26 -35.59
C ASN A 465 -44.35 18.09 -34.07
N PRO A 466 -45.05 18.84 -33.20
CA PRO A 466 -44.82 18.84 -31.75
C PRO A 466 -44.94 17.46 -31.09
N GLY A 467 -45.77 16.56 -31.62
CA GLY A 467 -45.92 15.19 -31.11
C GLY A 467 -44.68 14.31 -31.30
N LYS A 468 -43.89 14.53 -32.36
CA LYS A 468 -42.65 13.77 -32.63
C LYS A 468 -41.54 14.18 -31.65
N TYR A 469 -41.45 15.48 -31.34
CA TYR A 469 -40.44 15.99 -30.40
C TYR A 469 -40.78 15.64 -28.94
N SER A 470 -42.06 15.62 -28.57
CA SER A 470 -42.48 15.12 -27.26
C SER A 470 -42.12 13.64 -27.03
N GLN A 471 -42.07 12.82 -28.09
CA GLN A 471 -41.59 11.43 -27.97
C GLN A 471 -40.06 11.34 -27.83
N ILE A 472 -39.32 12.22 -28.50
CA ILE A 472 -37.86 12.31 -28.37
C ILE A 472 -37.46 12.75 -26.95
N ASP A 473 -38.12 13.76 -26.38
CA ASP A 473 -37.88 14.20 -25.00
C ASP A 473 -38.17 13.07 -23.99
N LYS A 474 -39.25 12.31 -24.17
CA LYS A 474 -39.59 11.18 -23.29
C LYS A 474 -38.58 10.04 -23.35
N GLU A 475 -38.07 9.70 -24.53
CA GLU A 475 -37.05 8.66 -24.65
C GLU A 475 -35.70 9.13 -24.09
N LEU A 476 -35.40 10.43 -24.22
CA LEU A 476 -34.20 11.04 -23.65
C LEU A 476 -34.24 11.10 -22.12
N ASP A 477 -35.36 11.52 -21.54
CA ASP A 477 -35.57 11.48 -20.09
C ASP A 477 -35.43 10.06 -19.55
N LYS A 478 -35.99 9.07 -20.25
CA LYS A 478 -35.85 7.65 -19.91
C LYS A 478 -34.38 7.20 -19.96
N GLN A 479 -33.61 7.57 -20.99
CA GLN A 479 -32.17 7.25 -21.05
C GLN A 479 -31.37 7.94 -19.96
N ILE A 480 -31.70 9.19 -19.63
CA ILE A 480 -31.08 9.93 -18.51
C ILE A 480 -31.37 9.22 -17.19
N ASP A 481 -32.60 8.75 -16.98
CA ASP A 481 -32.98 8.05 -15.76
C ASP A 481 -32.38 6.64 -15.68
N GLU A 482 -32.27 5.92 -16.80
CA GLU A 482 -31.52 4.66 -16.89
C GLU A 482 -30.03 4.86 -16.59
N MET A 483 -29.40 5.90 -17.14
CA MET A 483 -28.00 6.23 -16.84
C MET A 483 -27.82 6.65 -15.38
N LYS A 484 -28.73 7.44 -14.82
CA LYS A 484 -28.71 7.77 -13.38
C LYS A 484 -28.79 6.50 -12.54
N SER A 485 -29.75 5.60 -12.83
CA SER A 485 -29.88 4.34 -12.12
C SER A 485 -28.58 3.56 -12.20
N LEU A 486 -28.02 3.38 -13.40
CA LEU A 486 -26.78 2.63 -13.59
C LEU A 486 -25.57 3.28 -12.92
N ILE A 487 -25.48 4.62 -12.89
CA ILE A 487 -24.41 5.31 -12.14
C ILE A 487 -24.60 5.08 -10.64
N LEU A 488 -25.82 5.20 -10.12
CA LEU A 488 -26.12 4.97 -8.70
C LEU A 488 -25.92 3.50 -8.29
N ASP A 489 -26.18 2.56 -9.22
CA ASP A 489 -26.09 1.12 -8.99
C ASP A 489 -24.64 0.60 -9.11
N ASN A 490 -23.82 1.16 -10.00
CA ASN A 490 -22.47 0.69 -10.29
C ASN A 490 -21.36 1.56 -9.69
N VAL A 491 -21.59 2.85 -9.48
CA VAL A 491 -20.56 3.78 -9.01
C VAL A 491 -20.64 3.97 -7.51
N LYS A 492 -19.52 3.74 -6.83
CA LYS A 492 -19.38 3.96 -5.40
C LYS A 492 -19.22 5.45 -5.14
N ILE A 493 -20.31 6.10 -4.74
CA ILE A 493 -20.29 7.51 -4.30
C ILE A 493 -19.57 7.61 -2.96
N ASP A 494 -18.49 8.37 -2.91
CA ASP A 494 -17.73 8.67 -1.70
C ASP A 494 -18.04 10.07 -1.18
N GLY A 495 -18.39 10.18 0.10
CA GLY A 495 -18.56 11.46 0.79
C GLY A 495 -20.00 11.94 0.90
N VAL A 496 -20.16 13.26 1.06
CA VAL A 496 -21.46 13.97 1.19
C VAL A 496 -21.51 15.12 0.18
N PRO A 497 -22.70 15.68 -0.11
CA PRO A 497 -22.83 16.86 -0.97
C PRO A 497 -22.04 18.09 -0.46
N ASP A 498 -21.57 18.94 -1.37
CA ASP A 498 -20.79 20.14 -1.04
C ASP A 498 -21.50 21.12 -0.08
N ASN A 499 -22.83 21.15 -0.09
CA ASN A 499 -23.64 22.00 0.79
C ASN A 499 -23.97 21.36 2.15
N PHE A 500 -23.38 20.21 2.50
CA PHE A 500 -23.67 19.47 3.73
C PHE A 500 -23.52 20.31 5.01
N ASN A 501 -22.54 21.21 5.06
CA ASN A 501 -22.35 22.10 6.20
C ASN A 501 -23.45 23.18 6.34
N ARG A 502 -24.26 23.42 5.31
CA ARG A 502 -25.39 24.36 5.31
C ARG A 502 -26.76 23.70 5.48
N MET A 503 -26.81 22.37 5.43
CA MET A 503 -28.02 21.59 5.66
C MET A 503 -28.44 21.63 7.14
N SER A 504 -29.74 21.51 7.39
CA SER A 504 -30.29 21.19 8.71
C SER A 504 -29.84 19.80 9.19
N ASP A 505 -29.97 19.50 10.48
CA ASP A 505 -29.54 18.21 11.01
C ASP A 505 -30.35 17.03 10.44
N GLU A 506 -31.65 17.23 10.16
CA GLU A 506 -32.50 16.26 9.47
C GLU A 506 -32.05 16.01 8.02
N GLU A 507 -31.71 17.07 7.28
CA GLU A 507 -31.18 16.95 5.91
C GLU A 507 -29.81 16.28 5.90
N ARG A 508 -28.93 16.61 6.87
CA ARG A 508 -27.64 15.94 7.05
C ARG A 508 -27.83 14.46 7.37
N LYS A 509 -28.76 14.13 8.26
CA LYS A 509 -29.11 12.74 8.59
C LYS A 509 -29.52 11.96 7.35
N GLN A 510 -30.44 12.51 6.56
CA GLN A 510 -30.88 11.89 5.31
C GLN A 510 -29.75 11.77 4.28
N ALA A 511 -28.88 12.78 4.16
CA ALA A 511 -27.72 12.71 3.28
C ALA A 511 -26.75 11.61 3.74
N LEU A 512 -26.47 11.52 5.05
CA LEU A 512 -25.60 10.49 5.62
C LEU A 512 -26.16 9.08 5.41
N GLU A 513 -27.46 8.87 5.63
CA GLU A 513 -28.14 7.58 5.42
C GLU A 513 -27.99 7.04 3.99
N ASN A 514 -27.87 7.94 3.01
CA ASN A 514 -27.69 7.63 1.60
C ASN A 514 -26.23 7.65 1.13
N SER A 515 -25.31 8.15 1.97
CA SER A 515 -23.88 8.23 1.66
C SER A 515 -23.14 6.96 2.04
N LYS A 516 -22.00 6.74 1.40
CA LYS A 516 -21.00 5.74 1.80
C LYS A 516 -19.63 6.42 1.85
N PHE A 517 -18.77 5.98 2.76
CA PHE A 517 -17.43 6.53 2.92
C PHE A 517 -16.38 5.48 2.56
N TYR A 518 -15.72 5.71 1.43
CA TYR A 518 -14.72 4.84 0.83
C TYR A 518 -13.30 5.43 0.89
N SER A 519 -13.14 6.72 1.18
CA SER A 519 -11.82 7.33 1.42
C SER A 519 -11.72 8.05 2.76
N ALA A 520 -10.48 8.11 3.27
CA ALA A 520 -10.16 8.85 4.49
C ALA A 520 -10.41 10.36 4.37
N LYS A 521 -10.21 10.93 3.17
CA LYS A 521 -10.42 12.35 2.90
C LYS A 521 -11.90 12.72 3.08
N SER A 522 -12.79 11.95 2.46
CA SER A 522 -14.24 12.16 2.54
C SER A 522 -14.74 11.99 3.96
N LEU A 523 -14.25 10.96 4.67
CA LEU A 523 -14.57 10.74 6.07
C LEU A 523 -14.14 11.93 6.94
N LYS A 524 -12.88 12.39 6.78
CA LYS A 524 -12.35 13.54 7.53
C LYS A 524 -13.22 14.78 7.35
N THR A 525 -13.53 15.14 6.10
CA THR A 525 -14.36 16.31 5.78
C THR A 525 -15.73 16.23 6.48
N VAL A 526 -16.34 15.05 6.51
CA VAL A 526 -17.62 14.86 7.18
C VAL A 526 -17.48 14.96 8.68
N LEU A 527 -16.48 14.32 9.29
CA LEU A 527 -16.29 14.40 10.74
C LEU A 527 -15.94 15.82 11.20
N ASP A 528 -15.22 16.60 10.38
CA ASP A 528 -14.99 18.03 10.59
C ASP A 528 -16.31 18.82 10.67
N TYR A 529 -17.31 18.49 9.84
CA TYR A 529 -18.64 19.11 9.88
C TYR A 529 -19.54 18.61 11.02
N LEU A 530 -19.26 17.42 11.55
CA LEU A 530 -20.06 16.76 12.58
C LEU A 530 -19.45 16.89 13.99
N GLN A 531 -18.49 17.79 14.20
CA GLN A 531 -17.88 17.98 15.51
C GLN A 531 -18.95 18.25 16.58
N GLY A 532 -19.01 17.37 17.59
CA GLY A 532 -19.98 17.46 18.69
C GLY A 532 -21.37 16.84 18.42
N ASN A 533 -21.64 16.30 17.23
CA ASN A 533 -22.91 15.61 16.93
C ASN A 533 -22.71 14.09 16.88
N SER A 534 -22.78 13.43 18.05
CA SER A 534 -22.56 11.99 18.19
C SER A 534 -23.56 11.14 17.39
N GLU A 535 -24.84 11.52 17.35
CA GLU A 535 -25.87 10.78 16.59
C GLU A 535 -25.53 10.70 15.09
N LEU A 536 -25.08 11.80 14.49
CA LEU A 536 -24.68 11.81 13.08
C LEU A 536 -23.35 11.07 12.85
N GLN A 537 -22.42 11.10 13.80
CA GLN A 537 -21.19 10.30 13.72
C GLN A 537 -21.48 8.79 13.78
N ASP A 538 -22.51 8.34 14.51
CA ASP A 538 -22.95 6.94 14.50
C ASP A 538 -23.42 6.49 13.11
N LEU A 539 -24.09 7.38 12.37
CA LEU A 539 -24.52 7.11 10.99
C LEU A 539 -23.33 7.03 10.05
N VAL A 540 -22.35 7.93 10.20
CA VAL A 540 -21.07 7.85 9.47
C VAL A 540 -20.41 6.50 9.72
N ALA A 541 -20.34 6.03 10.97
CA ALA A 541 -19.77 4.73 11.30
C ALA A 541 -20.51 3.58 10.60
N LYS A 542 -21.85 3.57 10.61
CA LYS A 542 -22.65 2.53 9.94
C LYS A 542 -22.42 2.49 8.42
N ASN A 543 -22.18 3.66 7.83
CA ASN A 543 -22.04 3.85 6.38
C ASN A 543 -20.59 3.90 5.88
N THR A 544 -19.63 3.76 6.78
CA THR A 544 -18.21 3.65 6.44
C THR A 544 -17.95 2.27 5.84
N LYS A 545 -17.42 2.24 4.61
CA LYS A 545 -17.08 1.03 3.83
C LYS A 545 -15.64 1.11 3.35
N LEU A 546 -14.74 1.55 4.23
CA LEU A 546 -13.32 1.68 3.88
C LEU A 546 -12.76 0.28 3.60
N SER A 547 -12.09 0.12 2.46
CA SER A 547 -11.25 -1.05 2.19
C SER A 547 -9.82 -0.76 2.68
N GLU A 548 -9.08 -1.80 3.06
CA GLU A 548 -7.67 -1.70 3.50
C GLU A 548 -6.79 -0.87 2.56
N ASN A 549 -7.08 -0.86 1.25
CA ASN A 549 -6.32 -0.12 0.24
C ASN A 549 -6.58 1.41 0.21
N ASN A 550 -7.64 1.91 0.86
CA ASN A 550 -8.10 3.30 0.74
C ASN A 550 -7.86 4.16 1.99
N LEU A 551 -7.27 3.59 3.04
CA LEU A 551 -6.86 4.26 4.28
C LEU A 551 -5.33 4.35 4.35
N ALA A 552 -4.69 4.90 3.31
CA ALA A 552 -3.28 5.29 3.40
C ALA A 552 -3.19 6.63 4.16
N LEU A 553 -3.49 6.60 5.45
CA LEU A 553 -3.23 7.72 6.35
C LEU A 553 -1.87 7.54 6.99
N ASP A 554 -1.11 8.63 7.03
CA ASP A 554 -0.06 8.75 8.03
C ASP A 554 -0.68 8.90 9.43
N GLU A 555 0.15 8.88 10.45
CA GLU A 555 -0.33 8.97 11.82
C GLU A 555 -1.04 10.29 12.13
N GLY A 556 -0.58 11.40 11.55
CA GLY A 556 -1.19 12.71 11.74
C GLY A 556 -2.64 12.71 11.25
N GLY A 557 -2.87 12.18 10.04
CA GLY A 557 -4.20 11.99 9.49
C GLY A 557 -5.05 11.04 10.32
N PHE A 558 -4.46 9.98 10.88
CA PHE A 558 -5.17 9.07 11.79
C PHE A 558 -5.57 9.77 13.09
N ARG A 559 -4.63 10.45 13.77
CA ARG A 559 -4.88 11.23 14.99
C ARG A 559 -5.94 12.30 14.79
N GLN A 560 -5.92 12.96 13.64
CA GLN A 560 -6.94 13.94 13.30
C GLN A 560 -8.32 13.28 13.19
N LEU A 561 -8.45 12.14 12.49
CA LEU A 561 -9.71 11.39 12.48
C LEU A 561 -10.17 10.98 13.88
N ILE A 562 -9.25 10.53 14.74
CA ILE A 562 -9.57 10.20 16.13
C ILE A 562 -10.06 11.43 16.89
N SER A 563 -9.39 12.57 16.78
CA SER A 563 -9.79 13.81 17.48
C SER A 563 -11.21 14.25 17.08
N LEU A 564 -11.62 13.96 15.85
CA LEU A 564 -12.95 14.29 15.33
C LEU A 564 -14.01 13.23 15.72
N SER A 565 -13.58 11.98 15.88
CA SER A 565 -14.43 10.85 16.28
C SER A 565 -14.67 10.83 17.78
N GLN A 566 -15.83 11.35 18.20
CA GLN A 566 -16.28 11.24 19.59
C GLN A 566 -16.91 9.85 19.88
N ASN A 567 -17.23 9.09 18.83
CA ASN A 567 -17.83 7.77 18.91
C ASN A 567 -16.75 6.64 19.03
N PRO A 568 -16.75 5.84 20.12
CA PRO A 568 -15.87 4.69 20.29
C PRO A 568 -15.96 3.63 19.18
N ASP A 569 -17.18 3.32 18.70
CA ASP A 569 -17.42 2.33 17.65
C ASP A 569 -16.84 2.77 16.31
N LEU A 570 -16.94 4.06 15.99
CA LEU A 570 -16.30 4.63 14.81
C LEU A 570 -14.78 4.50 14.93
N THR A 571 -14.20 4.90 16.07
CA THR A 571 -12.77 4.76 16.33
C THR A 571 -12.30 3.30 16.22
N LYS A 572 -13.06 2.36 16.78
CA LYS A 572 -12.80 0.92 16.64
C LYS A 572 -12.79 0.47 15.18
N GLN A 573 -13.78 0.89 14.39
CA GLN A 573 -13.81 0.58 12.96
C GLN A 573 -12.59 1.15 12.24
N LEU A 574 -12.25 2.42 12.51
CA LEU A 574 -11.06 3.05 11.93
C LEU A 574 -9.77 2.30 12.28
N LEU A 575 -9.61 1.88 13.55
CA LEU A 575 -8.49 1.07 13.99
C LEU A 575 -8.44 -0.30 13.30
N SER A 576 -9.59 -0.95 13.07
CA SER A 576 -9.65 -2.24 12.37
C SER A 576 -9.30 -2.17 10.88
N LEU A 577 -9.48 -1.00 10.26
CA LEU A 577 -9.28 -0.77 8.83
C LEU A 577 -7.92 -0.13 8.53
N ALA A 578 -7.29 0.47 9.53
CA ALA A 578 -5.94 1.00 9.44
C ALA A 578 -4.94 -0.16 9.28
N THR A 579 -4.57 -0.44 8.03
CA THR A 579 -3.34 -1.17 7.71
C THR A 579 -2.18 -0.19 7.87
N TYR A 580 -1.79 0.07 9.12
CA TYR A 580 -0.70 0.99 9.40
C TYR A 580 0.59 0.37 8.83
N LYS A 581 1.07 0.93 7.72
CA LYS A 581 2.17 0.37 6.92
C LYS A 581 3.55 0.63 7.51
N ASP A 582 3.64 1.38 8.62
CA ASP A 582 4.91 1.72 9.24
C ASP A 582 5.07 1.07 10.64
N PRO A 583 5.74 -0.09 10.71
CA PRO A 583 6.05 -0.76 11.97
C PRO A 583 6.91 0.09 12.92
N SER A 584 7.56 1.15 12.42
CA SER A 584 8.48 1.98 13.22
C SER A 584 7.78 2.99 14.13
N SER A 585 6.48 3.22 13.93
CA SER A 585 5.67 4.10 14.80
C SER A 585 5.35 3.54 16.19
N GLY A 586 5.66 2.24 16.39
CA GLY A 586 5.35 1.43 17.57
C GLY A 586 3.89 1.37 17.98
N PHE A 587 3.01 1.86 17.12
CA PHE A 587 1.58 1.83 17.28
C PHE A 587 1.01 0.55 16.66
N ASP A 588 0.39 -0.30 17.49
CA ASP A 588 -0.29 -1.52 17.04
C ASP A 588 -1.81 -1.28 16.96
N THR A 589 -2.30 -1.07 15.73
CA THR A 589 -3.72 -0.79 15.47
C THR A 589 -4.64 -1.89 15.98
N LYS A 590 -4.19 -3.14 15.97
CA LYS A 590 -4.97 -4.28 16.45
C LYS A 590 -5.12 -4.24 17.96
N LYS A 591 -4.02 -4.08 18.69
CA LYS A 591 -4.07 -4.01 20.17
C LYS A 591 -4.87 -2.79 20.64
N MET A 592 -4.75 -1.67 19.94
CA MET A 592 -5.57 -0.49 20.21
C MET A 592 -7.05 -0.74 19.90
N SER A 593 -7.36 -1.46 18.82
CA SER A 593 -8.73 -1.90 18.52
C SER A 593 -9.30 -2.80 19.62
N ASP A 594 -8.48 -3.70 20.20
CA ASP A 594 -8.88 -4.54 21.32
C ASP A 594 -9.23 -3.69 22.57
N ILE A 595 -8.50 -2.61 22.83
CA ILE A 595 -8.80 -1.67 23.93
C ILE A 595 -10.09 -0.91 23.66
N TYR A 596 -10.29 -0.35 22.47
CA TYR A 596 -11.53 0.35 22.10
C TYR A 596 -12.74 -0.59 22.03
N SER A 597 -12.51 -1.90 21.88
CA SER A 597 -13.55 -2.93 21.90
C SER A 597 -13.93 -3.40 23.31
N SER A 598 -13.18 -3.00 24.33
CA SER A 598 -13.42 -3.36 25.73
C SER A 598 -14.58 -2.54 26.31
N GLN A 599 -15.59 -3.20 26.85
CA GLN A 599 -16.72 -2.51 27.49
C GLN A 599 -16.24 -1.74 28.71
N SER A 600 -15.30 -2.32 29.47
CA SER A 600 -14.69 -1.65 30.61
C SER A 600 -13.99 -0.34 30.20
N PHE A 601 -13.32 -0.31 29.05
CA PHE A 601 -12.69 0.92 28.55
C PHE A 601 -13.72 1.97 28.15
N VAL A 602 -14.78 1.58 27.44
CA VAL A 602 -15.89 2.47 27.05
C VAL A 602 -16.54 3.08 28.30
N ASP A 603 -16.81 2.26 29.32
CA ASP A 603 -17.44 2.71 30.56
C ASP A 603 -16.54 3.67 31.36
N LEU A 604 -15.24 3.38 31.44
CA LEU A 604 -14.25 4.22 32.14
C LEU A 604 -14.03 5.58 31.45
N THR A 605 -14.18 5.64 30.12
CA THR A 605 -13.83 6.83 29.32
C THR A 605 -15.04 7.55 28.72
N LYS A 606 -16.27 7.20 29.15
CA LYS A 606 -17.51 7.78 28.60
C LYS A 606 -17.63 9.29 28.76
N SER A 607 -17.01 9.87 29.80
CA SER A 607 -16.99 11.30 30.07
C SER A 607 -15.76 12.02 29.53
N MET A 608 -14.82 11.29 28.93
CA MET A 608 -13.62 11.86 28.34
C MET A 608 -13.90 12.35 26.92
N ASP A 609 -13.21 13.41 26.52
CA ASP A 609 -13.12 13.79 25.11
C ASP A 609 -12.31 12.75 24.31
N SER A 610 -12.31 12.89 22.98
CA SER A 610 -11.63 11.95 22.07
C SER A 610 -10.11 11.89 22.30
N ILE A 611 -9.48 13.01 22.67
CA ILE A 611 -8.04 13.12 22.88
C ILE A 611 -7.65 12.45 24.21
N ASP A 612 -8.38 12.72 25.29
CA ASP A 612 -8.20 12.06 26.59
C ASP A 612 -8.41 10.56 26.50
N ARG A 613 -9.47 10.15 25.79
CA ARG A 613 -9.76 8.73 25.55
C ARG A 613 -8.62 8.07 24.79
N TRP A 614 -8.08 8.72 23.76
CA TRP A 614 -6.92 8.23 23.03
C TRP A 614 -5.66 8.11 23.90
N SER A 615 -5.33 9.16 24.63
CA SER A 615 -4.20 9.21 25.55
C SER A 615 -4.30 8.10 26.61
N THR A 616 -5.51 7.88 27.15
CA THR A 616 -5.80 6.82 28.12
C THR A 616 -5.67 5.44 27.49
N ALA A 617 -6.23 5.21 26.30
CA ALA A 617 -6.10 3.94 25.58
C ALA A 617 -4.64 3.55 25.34
N GLN A 618 -3.83 4.50 24.89
CA GLN A 618 -2.41 4.31 24.64
C GLN A 618 -1.62 4.06 25.95
N SER A 619 -1.98 4.74 27.04
CA SER A 619 -1.39 4.49 28.36
C SER A 619 -1.70 3.07 28.85
N ILE A 620 -2.94 2.60 28.66
CA ILE A 620 -3.36 1.22 28.93
C ILE A 620 -2.56 0.25 28.06
N TYR A 621 -2.51 0.53 26.76
CA TYR A 621 -1.81 -0.27 25.77
C TYR A 621 -0.39 -0.61 26.22
N ARG A 622 0.37 0.43 26.57
CA ARG A 622 1.76 0.34 27.00
C ARG A 622 1.92 -0.40 28.33
N ASN A 623 1.09 -0.09 29.31
CA ASN A 623 1.18 -0.73 30.63
C ASN A 623 0.85 -2.22 30.55
N LEU A 624 -0.05 -2.63 29.65
CA LEU A 624 -0.28 -4.04 29.37
C LEU A 624 0.97 -4.69 28.73
N ASP A 625 1.56 -4.03 27.73
CA ASP A 625 2.75 -4.55 27.02
C ASP A 625 3.98 -4.65 27.96
N ILE A 626 4.28 -3.62 28.75
CA ILE A 626 5.41 -3.60 29.71
C ILE A 626 5.28 -4.70 30.76
N ASN A 627 4.06 -4.92 31.25
CA ASN A 627 3.80 -5.92 32.29
C ASN A 627 3.56 -7.32 31.71
N GLY A 628 3.65 -7.50 30.39
CA GLY A 628 3.38 -8.78 29.72
C GLY A 628 1.96 -9.29 29.92
N MET A 629 0.99 -8.38 30.11
CA MET A 629 -0.42 -8.69 30.33
C MET A 629 -1.16 -8.79 28.98
N GLY A 630 -2.10 -9.73 28.87
CA GLY A 630 -2.98 -9.81 27.70
C GLY A 630 -4.03 -8.70 27.67
N TYR A 631 -4.55 -8.39 26.47
CA TYR A 631 -5.60 -7.40 26.20
C TYR A 631 -7.00 -7.93 26.53
N THR A 632 -7.21 -8.35 27.77
CA THR A 632 -8.53 -8.79 28.27
C THR A 632 -9.27 -7.60 28.88
N ASP A 633 -10.61 -7.61 28.83
CA ASP A 633 -11.46 -6.57 29.43
C ASP A 633 -11.11 -6.33 30.92
N SER A 634 -10.85 -7.42 31.68
CA SER A 634 -10.40 -7.35 33.08
C SER A 634 -9.07 -6.61 33.27
N ASN A 635 -8.05 -6.93 32.45
CA ASN A 635 -6.74 -6.27 32.55
C ASN A 635 -6.83 -4.80 32.11
N ILE A 636 -7.61 -4.53 31.06
CA ILE A 636 -7.89 -3.17 30.55
C ILE A 636 -8.59 -2.34 31.64
N ASN A 637 -9.58 -2.91 32.34
CA ASN A 637 -10.26 -2.24 33.45
C ASN A 637 -9.30 -1.92 34.61
N GLN A 638 -8.49 -2.90 35.01
CA GLN A 638 -7.53 -2.73 36.10
C GLN A 638 -6.51 -1.62 35.80
N VAL A 639 -5.85 -1.72 34.64
CA VAL A 639 -4.86 -0.73 34.22
C VAL A 639 -5.51 0.61 33.94
N GLY A 640 -6.69 0.63 33.31
CA GLY A 640 -7.43 1.85 33.03
C GLY A 640 -7.77 2.65 34.28
N LYS A 641 -8.24 1.99 35.34
CA LYS A 641 -8.49 2.64 36.65
C LYS A 641 -7.20 3.20 37.26
N GLU A 642 -6.09 2.48 37.15
CA GLU A 642 -4.79 2.95 37.64
C GLU A 642 -4.33 4.20 36.89
N ILE A 643 -4.40 4.21 35.56
CA ILE A 643 -4.03 5.38 34.74
C ILE A 643 -4.93 6.59 35.04
N ILE A 644 -6.25 6.39 35.15
CA ILE A 644 -7.20 7.46 35.48
C ILE A 644 -6.89 8.04 36.86
N SER A 645 -6.70 7.17 37.86
CA SER A 645 -6.33 7.61 39.22
C SER A 645 -5.02 8.40 39.22
N ILE A 646 -4.00 7.94 38.47
CA ILE A 646 -2.73 8.69 38.35
C ILE A 646 -2.97 10.06 37.73
N ASN A 647 -3.77 10.15 36.66
CA ASN A 647 -4.09 11.44 36.02
C ASN A 647 -4.81 12.39 37.00
N GLU A 648 -5.78 11.89 37.77
CA GLU A 648 -6.53 12.69 38.75
C GLU A 648 -5.66 13.12 39.93
N ASP A 649 -4.85 12.22 40.47
CA ASP A 649 -3.96 12.49 41.61
C ASP A 649 -2.90 13.56 41.25
N TYR A 650 -2.42 13.53 40.01
CA TYR A 650 -1.37 14.42 39.55
C TYR A 650 -1.88 15.70 38.87
N SER A 651 -3.14 15.79 38.43
CA SER A 651 -3.64 16.97 37.72
C SER A 651 -3.50 18.26 38.54
N ASN A 652 -3.68 18.18 39.85
CA ASN A 652 -3.59 19.33 40.76
C ASN A 652 -2.18 19.56 41.32
N ARG A 653 -1.21 18.74 40.92
CA ARG A 653 0.18 18.88 41.37
C ARG A 653 0.76 20.17 40.82
N LEU A 654 1.25 21.01 41.73
CA LEU A 654 1.97 22.23 41.39
C LEU A 654 3.32 21.88 40.74
N VAL A 655 3.57 22.50 39.59
CA VAL A 655 4.80 22.42 38.80
C VAL A 655 5.67 23.64 39.05
N ALA A 656 5.05 24.84 39.10
CA ALA A 656 5.74 26.08 39.42
C ALA A 656 4.79 27.08 40.09
N ASP A 657 5.22 27.72 41.17
CA ASP A 657 4.47 28.76 41.89
C ASP A 657 5.38 29.92 42.35
N SER A 658 4.83 30.85 43.14
CA SER A 658 5.57 32.01 43.65
C SER A 658 6.86 31.72 44.45
N LYS A 659 7.09 30.48 44.88
CA LYS A 659 8.28 30.03 45.62
C LYS A 659 9.18 29.14 44.78
N SER A 660 8.67 28.53 43.71
CA SER A 660 9.44 27.64 42.84
C SER A 660 10.60 28.37 42.16
N LYS A 661 11.73 27.66 42.03
CA LYS A 661 12.82 28.06 41.14
C LYS A 661 12.55 27.52 39.74
N VAL A 662 12.73 28.34 38.71
CA VAL A 662 12.52 27.93 37.33
C VAL A 662 13.81 28.08 36.54
N ILE A 663 14.27 27.00 35.93
CA ILE A 663 15.47 26.93 35.11
C ILE A 663 15.04 26.71 33.67
N ILE A 664 15.36 27.64 32.78
CA ILE A 664 15.07 27.56 31.34
C ILE A 664 16.39 27.37 30.59
N ALA A 665 16.48 26.30 29.81
CA ALA A 665 17.60 25.98 28.93
C ALA A 665 17.10 25.96 27.49
N THR A 666 17.59 26.88 26.66
CA THR A 666 17.07 27.08 25.30
C THR A 666 18.18 27.00 24.26
N ASN A 667 17.92 26.31 23.15
CA ASN A 667 18.74 26.48 21.96
C ASN A 667 18.45 27.86 21.34
N PRO A 668 19.47 28.65 20.93
CA PRO A 668 19.27 29.99 20.36
C PRO A 668 18.23 30.08 19.23
N GLU A 669 17.99 28.98 18.50
CA GLU A 669 16.99 28.92 17.43
C GLU A 669 15.54 29.03 17.93
N PHE A 670 15.29 28.72 19.21
CA PHE A 670 13.95 28.68 19.81
C PHE A 670 13.71 29.77 20.87
N SER A 671 14.61 30.74 21.01
CA SER A 671 14.53 31.79 22.04
C SER A 671 13.27 32.64 21.96
N ASP A 672 12.68 32.80 20.77
CA ASP A 672 11.42 33.52 20.63
C ASP A 672 10.23 32.72 21.17
N GLN A 673 10.25 31.38 21.06
CA GLN A 673 9.18 30.50 21.51
C GLN A 673 9.12 30.40 23.04
N THR A 674 10.24 30.59 23.73
CA THR A 674 10.28 30.53 25.21
C THR A 674 9.73 31.76 25.89
N LYS A 675 9.48 32.85 25.14
CA LYS A 675 8.87 34.08 25.66
C LYS A 675 7.45 33.84 26.17
N ASP A 676 6.63 33.09 25.42
CA ASP A 676 5.24 32.81 25.78
C ASP A 676 5.15 32.01 27.08
N LEU A 677 5.99 30.97 27.23
CA LEU A 677 6.05 30.20 28.46
C LEU A 677 6.60 31.04 29.62
N THR A 678 7.64 31.86 29.40
CA THR A 678 8.19 32.75 30.43
C THR A 678 7.14 33.72 30.96
N GLN A 679 6.34 34.32 30.06
CA GLN A 679 5.22 35.16 30.43
C GLN A 679 4.16 34.36 31.20
N GLY A 680 3.84 33.15 30.76
CA GLY A 680 2.97 32.22 31.48
C GLY A 680 3.46 31.92 32.90
N ILE A 681 4.75 31.66 33.07
CA ILE A 681 5.41 31.39 34.36
C ILE A 681 5.28 32.60 35.30
N ILE A 682 5.57 33.80 34.82
CA ILE A 682 5.43 35.04 35.60
C ILE A 682 3.95 35.28 35.94
N LYS A 683 3.05 35.09 34.97
CA LYS A 683 1.60 35.18 35.15
C LYS A 683 1.12 34.22 36.23
N ALA A 684 1.68 33.00 36.29
CA ALA A 684 1.40 32.00 37.32
C ALA A 684 1.74 32.47 38.74
N GLY A 685 2.58 33.51 38.86
CA GLY A 685 3.02 34.08 40.13
C GLY A 685 4.48 33.79 40.48
N VAL A 686 5.23 33.08 39.63
CA VAL A 686 6.68 32.88 39.83
C VAL A 686 7.37 34.24 39.79
N LYS A 687 8.20 34.52 40.80
CA LYS A 687 8.91 35.79 40.88
C LYS A 687 10.07 35.83 39.89
N GLN A 688 10.35 37.02 39.36
CA GLN A 688 11.41 37.21 38.36
C GLN A 688 12.78 36.74 38.89
N GLU A 689 13.09 36.97 40.17
CA GLU A 689 14.36 36.55 40.78
C GLU A 689 14.53 35.03 40.90
N ASN A 690 13.44 34.27 40.80
CA ASN A 690 13.47 32.81 40.84
C ASN A 690 13.58 32.18 39.44
N LEU A 691 13.51 33.00 38.38
CA LEU A 691 13.60 32.56 36.99
C LEU A 691 15.03 32.78 36.49
N VAL A 692 15.71 31.68 36.16
CA VAL A 692 17.04 31.70 35.53
C VAL A 692 16.94 31.09 34.15
N SER A 693 17.39 31.85 33.14
CA SER A 693 17.37 31.43 31.74
C SER A 693 18.77 31.38 31.17
N PHE A 694 19.07 30.31 30.45
CA PHE A 694 20.32 30.05 29.79
C PHE A 694 20.07 29.74 28.32
N GLU A 695 20.89 30.31 27.45
CA GLU A 695 20.84 30.12 26.01
C GLU A 695 22.21 29.66 25.51
N GLY A 696 22.21 28.72 24.56
CA GLY A 696 23.43 28.27 23.89
C GLY A 696 24.22 27.17 24.63
N GLY A 697 25.30 26.72 23.98
CA GLY A 697 26.31 25.82 24.54
C GLY A 697 27.43 26.53 25.32
N GLY A 698 28.57 25.86 25.50
CA GLY A 698 29.76 26.34 26.19
C GLY A 698 29.56 26.45 27.70
N ASP A 699 29.93 27.59 28.27
CA ASP A 699 29.81 27.88 29.70
C ASP A 699 28.36 27.82 30.22
N SER A 700 27.37 28.00 29.33
CA SER A 700 25.95 27.88 29.68
C SER A 700 25.60 26.48 30.19
N ILE A 701 26.19 25.41 29.62
CA ILE A 701 25.91 24.02 30.03
C ILE A 701 26.27 23.82 31.50
N LYS A 702 27.47 24.25 31.89
CA LYS A 702 27.91 24.15 33.28
C LYS A 702 26.97 24.92 34.22
N LYS A 703 26.59 26.14 33.85
CA LYS A 703 25.67 26.97 34.65
C LYS A 703 24.29 26.34 34.79
N ILE A 704 23.78 25.69 33.75
CA ILE A 704 22.51 24.94 33.80
C ILE A 704 22.64 23.78 34.79
N LEU A 705 23.64 22.92 34.62
CA LEU A 705 23.88 21.75 35.47
C LEU A 705 24.12 22.12 36.94
N ASP A 706 24.87 23.19 37.21
CA ASP A 706 25.10 23.74 38.54
C ASP A 706 23.79 24.28 39.17
N ASN A 707 22.92 24.90 38.38
CA ASN A 707 21.63 25.36 38.88
C ASN A 707 20.67 24.22 39.21
N ILE A 708 20.66 23.16 38.39
CA ILE A 708 19.86 21.95 38.62
C ILE A 708 20.34 21.24 39.89
N GLU A 709 21.65 21.07 40.07
CA GLU A 709 22.26 20.48 41.26
C GLU A 709 21.87 21.21 42.57
N ASN A 710 21.54 22.50 42.50
CA ASN A 710 21.19 23.33 43.64
C ASN A 710 19.67 23.66 43.71
N THR A 711 18.83 22.91 43.01
CA THR A 711 17.38 23.09 43.02
C THR A 711 16.71 21.94 43.77
N ASN A 712 15.74 22.25 44.62
CA ASN A 712 14.97 21.27 45.40
C ASN A 712 13.46 21.25 45.07
N ASP A 713 12.99 22.28 44.38
CA ASP A 713 11.59 22.52 44.07
C ASP A 713 11.50 23.41 42.83
N GLY A 714 10.69 22.99 41.86
CA GLY A 714 10.31 23.80 40.71
C GLY A 714 10.48 23.13 39.36
N LEU A 715 10.61 23.97 38.33
CA LEU A 715 10.54 23.57 36.93
C LEU A 715 11.90 23.69 36.24
N ILE A 716 12.34 22.61 35.62
CA ILE A 716 13.48 22.59 34.70
C ILE A 716 12.90 22.43 33.29
N TYR A 717 13.06 23.45 32.45
CA TYR A 717 12.50 23.49 31.11
C TYR A 717 13.59 23.50 30.05
N PHE A 718 13.45 22.62 29.07
CA PHE A 718 14.32 22.47 27.91
C PHE A 718 13.51 22.77 26.65
N ASN A 719 13.95 23.75 25.84
CA ASN A 719 13.41 24.03 24.50
C ASN A 719 14.53 24.00 23.47
N ASN A 720 14.69 22.88 22.78
CA ASN A 720 15.88 22.63 21.98
C ASN A 720 15.72 21.45 21.01
N HIS A 721 16.72 21.24 20.15
CA HIS A 721 16.83 19.99 19.40
C HIS A 721 17.23 18.85 20.33
N GLY A 722 16.79 17.64 20.07
CA GLY A 722 17.09 16.50 20.93
C GLY A 722 17.20 15.18 20.17
N ASN A 723 17.84 14.22 20.82
CA ASN A 723 17.68 12.81 20.51
C ASN A 723 17.54 12.02 21.82
N GLY A 724 17.40 10.69 21.75
CA GLY A 724 17.29 9.86 22.97
C GLY A 724 18.51 9.90 23.90
N GLY A 725 19.66 10.40 23.45
CA GLY A 725 20.90 10.49 24.22
C GLY A 725 21.19 11.87 24.84
N TYR A 726 20.83 12.95 24.15
CA TYR A 726 21.24 14.31 24.52
C TYR A 726 20.26 15.42 24.09
N GLN A 727 20.34 16.55 24.79
CA GLN A 727 19.63 17.80 24.54
C GLN A 727 20.60 18.84 23.96
N VAL A 728 20.41 19.26 22.70
CA VAL A 728 21.34 20.13 21.96
C VAL A 728 21.04 21.61 22.19
N LEU A 729 21.83 22.29 23.00
CA LEU A 729 21.68 23.71 23.32
C LEU A 729 22.52 24.63 22.43
N GLY A 730 23.58 24.12 21.81
CA GLY A 730 24.43 24.86 20.87
C GLY A 730 23.98 24.79 19.42
N LYS A 731 24.70 25.49 18.54
CA LYS A 731 24.57 25.32 17.09
C LYS A 731 25.41 24.11 16.67
N PRO A 732 24.92 23.24 15.76
CA PRO A 732 25.76 22.19 15.18
C PRO A 732 27.03 22.77 14.56
N ASN A 733 28.10 21.99 14.55
CA ASN A 733 29.31 22.31 13.80
C ASN A 733 29.00 22.39 12.29
N PRO A 734 29.88 23.00 11.47
CA PRO A 734 29.66 23.12 10.02
C PRO A 734 29.48 21.78 9.28
N ASP A 735 29.95 20.68 9.86
CA ASP A 735 29.78 19.31 9.34
C ASP A 735 28.51 18.61 9.86
N GLY A 736 27.69 19.30 10.65
CA GLY A 736 26.47 18.79 11.26
C GLY A 736 26.68 18.00 12.56
N THR A 737 27.93 17.84 13.04
CA THR A 737 28.20 17.17 14.32
C THR A 737 27.85 18.07 15.51
N ILE A 738 27.52 17.46 16.65
CA ILE A 738 27.30 18.17 17.92
C ILE A 738 28.51 17.92 18.81
N SER A 739 29.14 18.99 19.29
CA SER A 739 30.25 18.89 20.25
C SER A 739 29.71 18.66 21.68
N PRO A 740 30.46 18.00 22.58
CA PRO A 740 30.03 17.78 23.98
C PRO A 740 29.75 19.06 24.78
N ASP A 741 30.34 20.20 24.37
CA ASP A 741 30.06 21.53 24.92
C ASP A 741 28.85 22.20 24.26
N GLN A 742 28.09 21.51 23.42
CA GLN A 742 26.87 22.00 22.79
C GLN A 742 25.64 21.20 23.23
N GLU A 743 25.81 20.19 24.08
CA GLU A 743 24.74 19.28 24.47
C GLU A 743 24.76 18.90 25.96
N ILE A 744 23.59 18.54 26.48
CA ILE A 744 23.44 17.92 27.80
C ILE A 744 22.95 16.49 27.59
N SER A 745 23.81 15.51 27.88
CA SER A 745 23.42 14.10 27.89
C SER A 745 22.48 13.77 29.06
N TYR A 746 21.68 12.69 28.94
CA TYR A 746 20.84 12.23 30.05
C TYR A 746 21.65 11.85 31.29
N LYS A 747 22.93 11.46 31.12
CA LYS A 747 23.84 11.15 32.23
C LYS A 747 24.24 12.40 32.98
N GLN A 748 24.65 13.46 32.28
CA GLN A 748 25.01 14.73 32.91
C GLN A 748 23.82 15.33 33.67
N LEU A 749 22.63 15.32 33.07
CA LEU A 749 21.41 15.76 33.74
C LEU A 749 21.10 14.86 34.96
N GLY A 750 21.22 13.55 34.80
CA GLY A 750 21.03 12.58 35.87
C GLY A 750 21.97 12.78 37.05
N ASP A 751 23.26 13.02 36.81
CA ASP A 751 24.25 13.32 37.84
C ASP A 751 23.89 14.59 38.63
N SER A 752 23.48 15.66 37.93
CA SER A 752 23.02 16.89 38.58
C SER A 752 21.77 16.67 39.42
N LEU A 753 20.81 15.87 38.93
CA LEU A 753 19.61 15.52 39.70
C LEU A 753 19.92 14.63 40.91
N ILE A 754 20.83 13.65 40.79
CA ILE A 754 21.26 12.82 41.92
C ILE A 754 21.89 13.68 43.01
N LYS A 755 22.78 14.62 42.66
CA LYS A 755 23.39 15.52 43.63
C LYS A 755 22.38 16.48 44.27
N SER A 756 21.37 16.93 43.50
CA SER A 756 20.24 17.65 44.07
C SER A 756 19.50 16.78 45.09
N ALA A 757 19.20 15.53 44.75
CA ALA A 757 18.54 14.60 45.66
C ALA A 757 19.37 14.38 46.94
N GLU A 758 20.68 14.19 46.83
CA GLU A 758 21.59 14.05 47.99
C GLU A 758 21.49 15.24 48.96
N LYS A 759 21.34 16.47 48.44
CA LYS A 759 21.13 17.68 49.25
C LYS A 759 19.73 17.78 49.84
N ASN A 760 18.77 17.04 49.28
CA ASN A 760 17.35 17.04 49.63
C ASN A 760 16.89 15.71 50.24
N ASN A 761 17.77 14.97 50.92
CA ASN A 761 17.46 13.69 51.57
C ASN A 761 16.85 12.64 50.62
N GLY A 762 17.34 12.59 49.38
CA GLY A 762 16.86 11.67 48.34
C GLY A 762 15.56 12.09 47.66
N ASP A 763 15.02 13.29 47.93
CA ASP A 763 13.71 13.73 47.44
C ASP A 763 13.83 14.67 46.22
N LEU A 764 13.32 14.20 45.07
CA LEU A 764 13.08 14.99 43.86
C LEU A 764 11.58 15.13 43.53
N SER A 765 10.69 14.75 44.46
CA SER A 765 9.24 14.73 44.26
C SER A 765 8.62 16.11 44.04
N LYS A 766 9.36 17.20 44.16
CA LYS A 766 8.92 18.58 43.82
C LYS A 766 9.59 19.15 42.57
N VAL A 767 10.49 18.39 41.96
CA VAL A 767 11.13 18.76 40.71
C VAL A 767 10.30 18.22 39.55
N THR A 768 10.04 19.09 38.58
CA THR A 768 9.45 18.72 37.29
C THR A 768 10.42 19.08 36.18
N VAL A 769 10.69 18.13 35.28
CA VAL A 769 11.49 18.36 34.07
C VAL A 769 10.55 18.38 32.88
N LEU A 770 10.52 19.47 32.11
CA LEU A 770 9.74 19.60 30.89
C LEU A 770 10.71 19.63 29.70
N LEU A 771 10.62 18.63 28.82
CA LEU A 771 11.46 18.43 27.65
C LEU A 771 10.66 18.73 26.38
N ASP A 772 10.77 19.95 25.87
CA ASP A 772 10.21 20.35 24.58
C ASP A 772 11.28 20.18 23.49
N SER A 773 11.46 18.92 23.06
CA SER A 773 12.49 18.54 22.08
C SER A 773 12.15 17.23 21.37
N CYS A 774 12.75 17.04 20.19
CA CYS A 774 12.69 15.78 19.45
C CYS A 774 13.22 14.61 20.31
N TYR A 775 12.57 13.45 20.21
CA TYR A 775 12.91 12.22 20.95
C TYR A 775 12.98 12.44 22.48
N SER A 776 12.26 13.44 23.02
CA SER A 776 12.24 13.74 24.45
C SER A 776 11.77 12.57 25.31
N TYR A 777 10.88 11.72 24.78
CA TYR A 777 10.48 10.47 25.44
C TYR A 777 11.65 9.52 25.71
N ASP A 778 12.48 9.25 24.69
CA ASP A 778 13.61 8.32 24.81
C ASP A 778 14.66 8.87 25.77
N PHE A 779 14.89 10.18 25.71
CA PHE A 779 15.77 10.88 26.63
C PHE A 779 15.26 10.76 28.08
N ALA A 780 13.95 10.99 28.32
CA ALA A 780 13.35 10.83 29.64
C ALA A 780 13.48 9.40 30.18
N LYS A 781 13.21 8.39 29.34
CA LYS A 781 13.38 6.99 29.71
C LYS A 781 14.82 6.67 30.12
N ASN A 782 15.80 7.11 29.34
CA ASN A 782 17.22 6.92 29.64
C ASN A 782 17.64 7.67 30.92
N LEU A 783 17.11 8.87 31.14
CA LEU A 783 17.32 9.64 32.37
C LEU A 783 16.81 8.91 33.61
N TYR A 784 15.58 8.39 33.58
CA TYR A 784 15.02 7.64 34.70
C TYR A 784 15.82 6.38 35.03
N ASN A 785 16.16 5.59 33.99
CA ASN A 785 16.96 4.39 34.17
C ASN A 785 18.31 4.73 34.80
N TYR A 786 18.97 5.78 34.30
CA TYR A 786 20.25 6.22 34.83
C TYR A 786 20.16 6.66 36.30
N ILE A 787 19.18 7.50 36.66
CA ILE A 787 19.00 7.94 38.05
C ILE A 787 18.68 6.76 38.97
N SER A 788 17.83 5.83 38.53
CA SER A 788 17.46 4.64 39.30
C SER A 788 18.64 3.67 39.50
N GLU A 789 19.55 3.56 38.53
CA GLU A 789 20.69 2.65 38.59
C GLU A 789 21.88 3.24 39.38
N ASN A 790 22.04 4.56 39.39
CA ASN A 790 23.25 5.22 39.91
C ASN A 790 23.02 6.08 41.16
N GLY A 791 21.77 6.44 41.48
CA GLY A 791 21.43 7.32 42.60
C GLY A 791 20.74 6.62 43.77
N LYS A 792 20.83 7.22 44.96
CA LYS A 792 19.96 6.92 46.11
C LYS A 792 18.78 7.90 46.15
N VAL A 793 18.04 7.98 45.05
CA VAL A 793 16.86 8.84 44.95
C VAL A 793 15.65 8.07 45.45
N GLU A 794 15.09 8.49 46.59
CA GLU A 794 13.91 7.85 47.20
C GLU A 794 12.63 8.23 46.48
N GLN A 795 12.55 9.49 46.03
CA GLN A 795 11.40 10.01 45.30
C GLN A 795 11.87 10.67 44.01
N MET A 796 11.46 10.13 42.87
CA MET A 796 11.90 10.60 41.56
C MET A 796 11.16 11.89 41.16
N PRO A 797 11.73 12.69 40.22
CA PRO A 797 11.01 13.83 39.65
C PRO A 797 9.84 13.35 38.78
N VAL A 798 9.00 14.30 38.35
CA VAL A 798 8.10 14.11 37.21
C VAL A 798 8.82 14.60 35.95
N VAL A 799 8.74 13.86 34.84
CA VAL A 799 9.27 14.31 33.55
C VAL A 799 8.15 14.37 32.52
N VAL A 800 7.97 15.53 31.90
CA VAL A 800 7.03 15.79 30.81
C VAL A 800 7.81 15.90 29.51
N THR A 801 7.32 15.30 28.43
CA THR A 801 7.99 15.24 27.12
C THR A 801 7.04 15.73 26.03
N SER A 802 7.49 16.59 25.11
CA SER A 802 6.66 17.03 23.96
C SER A 802 6.48 15.95 22.90
N THR A 803 7.33 14.92 22.94
CA THR A 803 7.14 13.69 22.18
C THR A 803 6.79 12.53 23.08
N ASN A 804 6.15 11.53 22.49
CA ASN A 804 5.65 10.36 23.19
C ASN A 804 6.52 9.12 22.89
N ARG A 805 7.33 9.16 21.83
CA ARG A 805 8.19 8.07 21.36
C ARG A 805 9.40 8.63 20.62
N GLY A 806 10.13 7.77 19.92
CA GLY A 806 11.24 8.14 19.04
C GLY A 806 10.84 8.93 17.79
N GLN A 807 10.13 10.04 17.99
CA GLN A 807 9.64 10.94 16.95
C GLN A 807 10.20 12.35 17.12
N VAL A 808 10.06 13.13 16.05
CA VAL A 808 10.35 14.58 16.03
C VAL A 808 9.22 15.33 16.75
N GLY A 809 9.57 16.34 17.55
CA GLY A 809 8.63 17.25 18.21
C GLY A 809 8.44 18.54 17.42
N PHE A 810 7.38 19.30 17.72
CA PHE A 810 6.98 20.50 16.96
C PHE A 810 6.67 21.71 17.87
N SER A 811 7.50 22.00 18.87
CA SER A 811 7.60 23.25 19.68
C SER A 811 6.31 24.05 19.98
N GLY A 812 5.15 23.40 20.12
CA GLY A 812 3.86 24.05 20.30
C GLY A 812 3.40 24.08 21.76
N LEU A 813 3.96 23.18 22.57
CA LEU A 813 3.57 22.95 23.96
C LEU A 813 3.80 24.18 24.84
N ALA A 814 4.96 24.83 24.72
CA ALA A 814 5.35 25.98 25.53
C ALA A 814 4.32 27.13 25.49
N LYS A 815 3.90 27.51 24.29
CA LYS A 815 2.88 28.54 24.06
C LYS A 815 1.54 28.13 24.65
N SER A 816 1.12 26.89 24.39
CA SER A 816 -0.16 26.36 24.86
C SER A 816 -0.23 26.33 26.39
N ILE A 817 0.87 26.01 27.09
CA ILE A 817 0.94 26.10 28.55
C ILE A 817 0.71 27.54 29.01
N GLY A 818 1.38 28.53 28.39
CA GLY A 818 1.22 29.94 28.74
C GLY A 818 -0.23 30.44 28.62
N GLU A 819 -0.98 29.93 27.66
CA GLU A 819 -2.40 30.23 27.47
C GLU A 819 -3.30 29.62 28.56
N GLU A 820 -2.98 28.40 29.04
CA GLU A 820 -3.75 27.66 30.05
C GLU A 820 -3.55 28.16 31.48
N VAL A 821 -2.47 28.90 31.73
CA VAL A 821 -2.14 29.37 33.08
C VAL A 821 -3.03 30.53 33.52
N GLU A 822 -3.61 30.41 34.71
CA GLU A 822 -4.35 31.47 35.37
C GLU A 822 -3.45 32.36 36.24
N SER A 823 -3.78 33.65 36.34
CA SER A 823 -2.92 34.59 37.07
C SER A 823 -2.87 34.29 38.56
N GLY A 824 -1.67 34.14 39.10
CA GLY A 824 -1.40 33.93 40.53
C GLY A 824 -1.76 32.56 41.10
N LYS A 825 -2.17 31.59 40.27
CA LYS A 825 -2.59 30.25 40.72
C LYS A 825 -1.51 29.16 40.63
N GLY A 826 -0.31 29.52 40.17
CA GLY A 826 0.73 28.55 39.82
C GLY A 826 0.41 27.78 38.52
N ILE A 827 1.39 27.03 38.06
CA ILE A 827 1.26 26.08 36.95
C ILE A 827 1.06 24.70 37.58
N THR A 828 0.06 23.95 37.10
CA THR A 828 -0.19 22.57 37.49
C THR A 828 0.06 21.61 36.33
N LEU A 829 0.22 20.31 36.61
CA LEU A 829 0.22 19.30 35.55
C LEU A 829 -1.11 19.26 34.77
N GLY A 830 -2.22 19.66 35.39
CA GLY A 830 -3.51 19.82 34.72
C GLY A 830 -3.46 20.88 33.61
N ASN A 831 -2.79 22.01 33.86
CA ASN A 831 -2.56 23.02 32.82
C ASN A 831 -1.72 22.46 31.66
N ILE A 832 -0.69 21.69 31.98
CA ILE A 832 0.18 21.04 30.99
C ILE A 832 -0.57 19.99 30.16
N ASN A 833 -1.40 19.17 30.80
CA ASN A 833 -2.27 18.22 30.11
C ASN A 833 -3.24 18.93 29.16
N SER A 834 -3.89 20.00 29.62
CA SER A 834 -4.79 20.82 28.78
C SER A 834 -4.07 21.40 27.57
N ALA A 835 -2.85 21.92 27.77
CA ALA A 835 -1.99 22.41 26.69
C ALA A 835 -1.62 21.32 25.68
N GLY A 836 -1.28 20.11 26.16
CA GLY A 836 -1.01 18.94 25.32
C GLY A 836 -2.18 18.59 24.39
N LYS A 837 -3.43 18.75 24.85
CA LYS A 837 -4.61 18.52 24.00
C LYS A 837 -4.68 19.47 22.81
N LYS A 838 -4.34 20.74 23.01
CA LYS A 838 -4.37 21.77 21.96
C LYS A 838 -3.38 21.49 20.83
N VAL A 839 -2.27 20.82 21.16
CA VAL A 839 -1.20 20.50 20.19
C VAL A 839 -1.24 19.05 19.73
N PHE A 840 -2.22 18.24 20.13
CA PHE A 840 -2.28 16.80 19.87
C PHE A 840 -2.15 16.40 18.38
N SER A 841 -2.59 17.28 17.47
CA SER A 841 -2.48 17.05 16.02
C SER A 841 -1.04 17.14 15.49
N SER A 842 -0.15 17.83 16.20
CA SER A 842 1.26 18.03 15.82
C SER A 842 2.24 17.41 16.80
N GLU A 843 1.87 17.32 18.07
CA GLU A 843 2.71 16.81 19.15
C GLU A 843 1.95 15.76 19.94
N ASP A 844 2.68 14.82 20.51
CA ASP A 844 2.10 13.84 21.41
C ASP A 844 2.90 13.83 22.68
N MET A 845 2.28 14.26 23.77
CA MET A 845 2.95 14.42 25.04
C MET A 845 2.97 13.11 25.83
N SER A 846 4.00 12.92 26.65
CA SER A 846 3.98 11.91 27.71
C SER A 846 4.46 12.49 29.03
N ILE A 847 3.95 11.94 30.13
CA ILE A 847 4.34 12.33 31.48
C ILE A 847 4.77 11.06 32.21
N PHE A 848 6.03 11.05 32.63
CA PHE A 848 6.58 10.02 33.48
C PHE A 848 6.31 10.40 34.93
N VAL A 849 5.51 9.55 35.58
CA VAL A 849 5.05 9.75 36.94
C VAL A 849 5.64 8.67 37.84
N PRO A 850 6.32 9.02 38.94
CA PRO A 850 6.76 8.03 39.91
C PRO A 850 5.58 7.47 40.69
N THR A 851 5.48 6.14 40.72
CA THR A 851 4.47 5.41 41.48
C THR A 851 5.15 4.43 42.44
N LYS A 852 4.37 3.81 43.33
CA LYS A 852 4.87 2.74 44.21
C LYS A 852 5.42 1.52 43.43
N LYS A 853 5.02 1.34 42.17
CA LYS A 853 5.47 0.24 41.30
C LYS A 853 6.67 0.64 40.41
N GLY A 854 7.21 1.83 40.61
CA GLY A 854 8.19 2.44 39.70
C GLY A 854 7.55 3.52 38.83
N VAL A 855 8.21 3.84 37.72
CA VAL A 855 7.78 4.95 36.85
C VAL A 855 6.68 4.47 35.90
N THR A 856 5.57 5.20 35.86
CA THR A 856 4.49 5.00 34.90
C THR A 856 4.45 6.16 33.93
N ALA A 857 4.51 5.87 32.62
CA ALA A 857 4.26 6.87 31.60
C ALA A 857 2.75 6.94 31.32
N ILE A 858 2.16 8.12 31.55
CA ILE A 858 0.81 8.49 31.11
C ILE A 858 0.92 9.37 29.87
N GLY A 859 -0.08 9.35 29.00
CA GLY A 859 -0.02 10.01 27.70
C GLY A 859 -0.07 9.02 26.55
N SER A 860 -0.32 9.52 25.34
CA SER A 860 -0.41 8.65 24.20
C SER A 860 0.97 8.18 23.77
N SER A 861 1.47 7.04 24.20
CA SER A 861 2.60 6.42 23.49
C SER A 861 2.68 4.92 23.60
N ASN A 862 3.28 4.34 22.57
CA ASN A 862 3.97 3.07 22.67
C ASN A 862 4.99 2.94 21.53
N ASP A 863 6.20 2.48 21.87
CA ASP A 863 7.05 1.66 21.01
C ASP A 863 7.48 0.43 21.83
N GLN A 864 7.10 -0.77 21.37
CA GLN A 864 7.76 -2.00 21.81
C GLN A 864 9.14 -2.07 21.15
N ASP A 865 10.19 -1.67 21.88
CA ASP A 865 11.51 -2.20 21.57
C ASP A 865 11.67 -3.55 22.26
N LYS A 866 11.98 -4.57 21.46
CA LYS A 866 12.14 -5.95 21.90
C LYS A 866 13.29 -6.03 22.91
N THR A 867 12.96 -6.15 24.20
CA THR A 867 13.84 -6.74 25.23
C THR A 867 15.34 -6.46 25.06
N ILE A 868 15.85 -5.34 25.59
CA ILE A 868 17.24 -5.32 26.04
C ILE A 868 17.28 -6.20 27.29
N LYS A 869 17.51 -7.51 27.09
CA LYS A 869 18.19 -8.28 28.13
C LYS A 869 19.54 -7.62 28.30
N SER A 870 19.78 -7.02 29.46
CA SER A 870 21.08 -6.51 29.88
C SER A 870 22.14 -7.59 29.65
N LYS A 871 22.89 -7.50 28.54
CA LYS A 871 24.17 -8.18 28.41
C LYS A 871 25.18 -7.32 29.18
N PRO A 872 26.02 -7.91 30.04
CA PRO A 872 27.11 -7.18 30.67
C PRO A 872 27.99 -6.56 29.57
N SER A 873 28.41 -5.32 29.75
CA SER A 873 29.32 -4.66 28.82
C SER A 873 30.64 -5.41 28.78
N SER A 874 30.95 -5.98 27.62
CA SER A 874 32.31 -6.36 27.26
C SER A 874 32.53 -6.16 25.77
N SER A 875 33.65 -5.50 25.47
CA SER A 875 34.26 -5.22 24.17
C SER A 875 33.60 -4.18 23.27
N SER A 876 34.32 -3.05 23.17
CA SER A 876 34.32 -2.07 22.09
C SER A 876 34.12 -2.68 20.71
N THR A 877 33.05 -2.28 20.02
CA THR A 877 32.94 -2.43 18.56
C THR A 877 33.88 -1.42 17.91
N PRO A 878 34.70 -1.79 16.90
CA PRO A 878 35.57 -0.83 16.22
C PRO A 878 34.74 0.12 15.35
N SER A 879 35.12 1.39 15.37
CA SER A 879 34.63 2.42 14.46
C SER A 879 34.88 2.01 13.00
N TYR A 880 33.85 2.08 12.16
CA TYR A 880 34.02 1.93 10.70
C TYR A 880 34.82 3.12 10.15
N ILE A 881 36.00 2.86 9.60
CA ILE A 881 36.79 3.84 8.87
C ILE A 881 36.14 4.05 7.49
N GLN A 882 35.80 5.30 7.15
CA GLN A 882 35.43 5.66 5.78
C GLN A 882 36.64 5.44 4.85
N VAL A 883 36.43 4.66 3.78
CA VAL A 883 37.45 4.27 2.78
C VAL A 883 38.12 5.47 2.10
N SER A 884 37.52 6.67 2.17
CA SER A 884 38.11 7.93 1.71
C SER A 884 39.32 8.40 2.52
N GLN A 885 39.61 7.79 3.67
CA GLN A 885 40.77 8.12 4.52
C GLN A 885 41.95 7.12 4.40
N LEU A 886 41.88 6.14 3.49
CA LEU A 886 42.98 5.20 3.25
C LEU A 886 43.96 5.75 2.22
N ASP A 887 45.24 5.46 2.43
CA ASP A 887 46.33 5.72 1.47
C ASP A 887 46.00 5.09 0.10
N SER A 888 46.28 5.84 -0.97
CA SER A 888 46.06 5.45 -2.37
C SER A 888 46.61 4.06 -2.74
N SER A 889 47.66 3.59 -2.06
CA SER A 889 48.24 2.25 -2.29
C SER A 889 47.34 1.10 -1.82
N ILE A 890 46.52 1.29 -0.78
CA ILE A 890 45.61 0.27 -0.25
C ILE A 890 44.31 0.22 -1.07
N GLN A 891 43.88 1.35 -1.63
CA GLN A 891 42.71 1.39 -2.54
C GLN A 891 42.95 0.61 -3.84
N GLN A 892 44.21 0.51 -4.28
CA GLN A 892 44.58 -0.20 -5.51
C GLN A 892 44.61 -1.73 -5.32
N GLU A 893 44.83 -2.23 -4.10
CA GLU A 893 44.78 -3.66 -3.78
C GLU A 893 43.34 -4.18 -3.63
N LEU A 894 42.41 -3.34 -3.14
CA LEU A 894 40.99 -3.70 -2.95
C LEU A 894 40.15 -3.60 -4.24
N SER A 895 40.70 -3.03 -5.31
CA SER A 895 40.03 -2.93 -6.62
C SER A 895 40.35 -4.12 -7.55
N TYR A 896 41.14 -5.11 -7.08
CA TYR A 896 41.50 -6.31 -7.83
C TYR A 896 41.05 -7.64 -7.18
N SER A 897 40.13 -7.61 -6.20
CA SER A 897 39.49 -8.79 -5.62
C SER A 897 38.01 -8.93 -5.99
#